data_AF-A0A8J5K5X3-F1
#
_entry.id   AF-A0A8J5K5X3-F1
#
_cell.length_a   1.000
_cell.length_b   1.000
_cell.length_c   1.000
_cell.angle_alpha   90.00
_cell.angle_beta   90.00
_cell.angle_gamma   90.00
#
_symmetry.space_group_name_H-M   'P 1'
#
loop_
_entity.id
_entity.type
_entity.pdbx_description
1 polymer ?
#
loop_
_entity_poly.entity_id
_entity_poly.type
_entity_poly.pdbx_seq_one_letter_code
_entity_poly.pdbx_strand_id
1 'polypeptide(L)'
;MARGHTTGSHCVVVEAEGRKGEKRRKNEKKKEEMEDGDDTKAVGPRVGKQAGGDADPLCDFGYVEETTWCTWTSPGPNANSRAGSRNSMTSWTLSTGRDALWVGGPLNDTTGDSSGGYAFHETSSTQDRQARPAVMESNTLEPTGADGKCLKFWYSLDGLSANLLRVKVKSEDSRQMTTIWETRDQTRGDWKEAQALYTFNGNHTLVVEAVPASGINPFHIFRGHVAVDDLGVRAGLECIGLCSFEGGMCDWSNARSDDFDWQLGRGTQNPITGPPRDHSSSQGDLLGGAYVYVDSGFPRRPEDTARLESIEFQETDPNNPPCMRFYTYMSGRGVGNLHVILQDVVSRRERILWGLTGNQGSEWVMAQLPLSSNTPFKVVFEATIGKPRLGDIAVDDITIISGPCATLPTVASPPTSGDCTFEDDTCGWTNPNLRQQVDDLDFSRVKASNFVFPTTDHSTGNQHGFYVALENPERKLEGDRAWLLSPVMKGQRQIKCLSFWYLMFEPLGEAEPNLGSLSAFLMREDDKSSIVLTPIWSLQNFQGLTWYFGQAPLRADGDFKVVFEGVWGAADSKGTIALDDISIFEGNCPTIPEAAVVRAGDCTFTRGSCGWRNLTSDPDFYWTSASVIRRPINMKDHTYGASAGYLYFDVFNLNSRTQRLQLVSPVMEPSVDRSPFCFTFWFAGFGADNNTTLKLFQRPAQDDNNQLINDLTDDILIWNYKLQQTIEWEFAQVALVSGTRFQIVIEGSSFNGGFTVDDFKVYNGACARRPRDGTASART
;
A
#
# COMPACT_ATOMS: atom_id res chain seq x y z
N MET A 1 -4.87 34.24 -56.58
CA MET A 1 -6.16 33.59 -56.91
C MET A 1 -6.87 33.38 -55.57
N ALA A 2 -7.97 34.05 -55.24
CA ALA A 2 -9.32 34.04 -55.84
C ALA A 2 -10.06 32.72 -55.52
N ARG A 3 -11.19 32.66 -54.79
CA ARG A 3 -12.06 33.65 -54.08
C ARG A 3 -12.49 33.00 -52.72
N GLY A 4 -13.08 33.63 -51.69
CA GLY A 4 -14.08 34.70 -51.61
C GLY A 4 -15.49 34.15 -51.91
N HIS A 5 -16.58 34.37 -51.16
CA HIS A 5 -16.91 35.17 -49.95
C HIS A 5 -18.13 34.47 -49.25
N THR A 6 -18.68 34.76 -48.06
CA THR A 6 -18.60 35.78 -46.96
C THR A 6 -19.11 35.05 -45.67
N THR A 7 -19.24 35.54 -44.43
CA THR A 7 -19.22 36.88 -43.76
C THR A 7 -18.43 36.75 -42.43
N GLY A 8 -18.48 37.54 -41.34
CA GLY A 8 -19.37 38.60 -40.82
C GLY A 8 -20.44 38.07 -39.84
N SER A 9 -20.87 38.78 -38.80
CA SER A 9 -20.50 40.12 -38.26
C SER A 9 -21.32 40.39 -36.97
N HIS A 10 -20.90 41.17 -35.95
CA HIS A 10 -19.68 41.97 -35.72
C HIS A 10 -19.47 42.23 -34.21
N CYS A 11 -18.23 42.57 -33.79
CA CYS A 11 -17.96 43.34 -32.55
C CYS A 11 -17.34 44.70 -32.90
N VAL A 12 -17.57 45.74 -32.10
CA VAL A 12 -17.02 47.10 -32.28
C VAL A 12 -16.72 47.71 -30.88
N VAL A 13 -15.64 48.48 -30.78
CA VAL A 13 -15.13 49.14 -29.55
C VAL A 13 -15.69 50.60 -29.49
N VAL A 14 -15.48 51.51 -28.53
CA VAL A 14 -14.27 52.34 -28.24
C VAL A 14 -14.68 53.39 -27.15
N GLU A 15 -13.88 53.55 -26.08
CA GLU A 15 -13.70 54.77 -25.20
C GLU A 15 -14.90 55.43 -24.45
N ALA A 16 -14.75 56.26 -23.39
CA ALA A 16 -13.69 56.49 -22.38
C ALA A 16 -14.18 57.43 -21.22
N GLU A 17 -13.27 57.71 -20.26
CA GLU A 17 -13.26 58.81 -19.26
C GLU A 17 -14.22 58.82 -18.05
N GLY A 18 -13.81 59.54 -16.98
CA GLY A 18 -14.66 59.93 -15.84
C GLY A 18 -14.05 59.76 -14.43
N ARG A 19 -13.51 60.81 -13.80
CA ARG A 19 -12.79 60.74 -12.49
C ARG A 19 -13.23 61.83 -11.48
N LYS A 20 -13.74 61.42 -10.31
CA LYS A 20 -13.85 62.10 -8.96
C LYS A 20 -14.79 61.24 -8.07
N GLY A 21 -14.53 60.91 -6.79
CA GLY A 21 -14.55 61.77 -5.59
C GLY A 21 -15.82 61.44 -4.75
N GLU A 22 -15.88 61.44 -3.41
CA GLU A 22 -14.92 61.84 -2.36
C GLU A 22 -15.31 61.32 -0.93
N LYS A 23 -14.35 61.36 0.02
CA LYS A 23 -14.48 61.49 1.52
C LYS A 23 -15.07 60.38 2.45
N ARG A 24 -14.14 59.87 3.28
CA ARG A 24 -14.11 59.79 4.78
C ARG A 24 -15.20 59.01 5.56
N ARG A 25 -14.85 58.02 6.40
CA ARG A 25 -14.12 58.05 7.70
C ARG A 25 -14.85 58.74 8.87
N LYS A 26 -15.10 57.97 9.94
CA LYS A 26 -14.91 58.40 11.34
C LYS A 26 -14.47 57.21 12.20
N ASN A 27 -13.56 57.45 13.14
CA ASN A 27 -13.29 56.56 14.28
C ASN A 27 -14.16 57.01 15.46
N GLU A 28 -14.30 56.19 16.49
CA GLU A 28 -13.78 56.57 17.82
C GLU A 28 -13.61 55.36 18.75
N LYS A 29 -12.68 55.49 19.71
CA LYS A 29 -12.33 54.49 20.72
C LYS A 29 -12.08 55.26 22.02
N LYS A 30 -12.74 54.88 23.12
CA LYS A 30 -12.39 55.32 24.48
C LYS A 30 -12.67 54.19 25.49
N LYS A 31 -12.17 54.35 26.71
CA LYS A 31 -11.93 53.29 27.71
C LYS A 31 -11.99 53.92 29.12
N GLU A 32 -11.99 53.06 30.15
CA GLU A 32 -12.13 53.37 31.59
C GLU A 32 -13.56 53.86 31.94
N GLU A 33 -14.18 53.57 33.11
CA GLU A 33 -13.77 52.99 34.42
C GLU A 33 -14.80 51.88 34.84
N MET A 34 -14.94 51.39 36.08
CA MET A 34 -14.07 50.56 36.95
C MET A 34 -14.96 49.98 38.11
N GLU A 35 -14.50 48.92 38.80
CA GLU A 35 -15.02 48.35 40.10
C GLU A 35 -16.35 47.54 40.20
N ASP A 36 -16.24 46.48 41.02
CA ASP A 36 -17.18 45.71 41.89
C ASP A 36 -18.55 45.14 41.43
N GLY A 37 -18.85 43.92 41.92
CA GLY A 37 -20.19 43.30 41.87
C GLY A 37 -20.20 41.76 42.00
N ASP A 38 -20.24 41.24 43.23
CA ASP A 38 -20.14 39.79 43.57
C ASP A 38 -21.46 38.98 43.42
N ASP A 39 -21.29 37.66 43.50
CA ASP A 39 -22.21 36.62 44.01
C ASP A 39 -23.28 35.96 43.09
N THR A 40 -23.52 34.72 43.47
CA THR A 40 -24.15 33.56 42.83
C THR A 40 -25.68 33.55 42.76
N LYS A 41 -26.21 32.78 41.79
CA LYS A 41 -27.18 31.68 42.07
C LYS A 41 -27.45 30.76 40.88
N ALA A 42 -27.62 29.47 41.18
CA ALA A 42 -28.06 28.45 40.24
C ALA A 42 -29.59 28.29 40.23
N VAL A 43 -30.13 27.86 39.08
CA VAL A 43 -31.50 27.33 38.95
C VAL A 43 -31.44 26.06 38.09
N GLY A 44 -32.01 24.96 38.58
CA GLY A 44 -31.95 23.66 37.93
C GLY A 44 -32.83 23.52 36.66
N PRO A 45 -32.60 22.47 35.84
CA PRO A 45 -33.25 22.31 34.54
C PRO A 45 -34.74 21.98 34.65
N ARG A 46 -35.53 22.50 33.71
CA ARG A 46 -36.90 22.02 33.45
C ARG A 46 -36.85 20.88 32.44
N VAL A 47 -37.44 19.74 32.79
CA VAL A 47 -37.59 18.58 31.89
C VAL A 47 -38.52 18.95 30.72
N GLY A 48 -37.95 19.09 29.54
CA GLY A 48 -38.69 19.02 28.28
C GLY A 48 -38.62 17.60 27.72
N LYS A 49 -39.76 16.95 27.48
CA LYS A 49 -39.79 15.75 26.65
C LYS A 49 -39.70 16.17 25.19
N GLN A 50 -38.65 15.76 24.49
CA GLN A 50 -38.65 15.69 23.03
C GLN A 50 -38.75 14.24 22.60
N ALA A 51 -39.51 14.02 21.53
CA ALA A 51 -39.54 12.77 20.78
C ALA A 51 -39.13 13.13 19.35
N GLY A 52 -38.06 12.52 18.90
CA GLY A 52 -37.37 12.76 17.64
C GLY A 52 -36.15 11.84 17.64
N GLY A 53 -35.80 11.26 16.50
CA GLY A 53 -34.69 10.32 16.41
C GLY A 53 -33.37 11.05 16.30
N ASP A 54 -32.62 11.12 17.40
CA ASP A 54 -31.17 11.22 17.35
C ASP A 54 -30.61 9.79 17.23
N ALA A 55 -29.57 9.59 16.42
CA ALA A 55 -28.79 8.35 16.46
C ALA A 55 -27.93 8.35 17.74
N ASP A 56 -27.77 7.19 18.38
CA ASP A 56 -26.86 7.05 19.54
C ASP A 56 -25.46 7.58 19.13
N PRO A 57 -24.82 8.50 19.86
CA PRO A 57 -23.54 9.07 19.46
C PRO A 57 -22.48 7.98 19.25
N LEU A 58 -21.50 8.23 18.37
CA LEU A 58 -20.31 7.36 18.27
C LEU A 58 -19.58 7.36 19.61
N CYS A 59 -18.93 6.25 19.97
CA CYS A 59 -18.04 6.23 21.12
C CYS A 59 -16.65 6.71 20.70
N ASP A 60 -16.38 7.99 20.95
CA ASP A 60 -15.09 8.68 20.84
C ASP A 60 -14.10 8.32 21.96
N PHE A 61 -14.50 7.43 22.87
CA PHE A 61 -13.78 7.04 24.09
C PHE A 61 -13.36 8.23 25.00
N GLY A 62 -13.92 9.43 24.80
CA GLY A 62 -13.66 10.64 25.55
C GLY A 62 -12.36 11.37 25.19
N TYR A 63 -11.76 12.01 26.19
CA TYR A 63 -10.59 12.89 26.04
C TYR A 63 -9.66 12.72 27.25
N VAL A 64 -8.41 13.23 27.19
CA VAL A 64 -7.45 13.26 28.31
C VAL A 64 -8.14 13.63 29.64
N GLU A 65 -7.87 12.82 30.68
CA GLU A 65 -8.45 12.87 32.04
C GLU A 65 -9.95 12.51 32.16
N GLU A 66 -10.72 12.42 31.06
CA GLU A 66 -12.15 12.04 31.04
C GLU A 66 -12.46 10.82 30.13
N THR A 67 -11.47 9.99 29.80
CA THR A 67 -11.63 8.80 28.92
C THR A 67 -12.70 7.82 29.44
N THR A 68 -13.56 7.32 28.55
CA THR A 68 -14.73 6.50 28.89
C THR A 68 -14.87 5.26 27.99
N TRP A 69 -15.55 4.23 28.49
CA TRP A 69 -15.96 3.05 27.70
C TRP A 69 -17.33 3.25 27.00
N CYS A 70 -17.99 4.39 27.20
CA CYS A 70 -19.35 4.65 26.75
C CYS A 70 -20.33 3.56 27.26
N THR A 71 -20.87 2.71 26.39
CA THR A 71 -21.71 1.54 26.73
C THR A 71 -20.98 0.19 26.56
N TRP A 72 -19.72 0.20 26.13
CA TRP A 72 -18.90 -1.00 25.92
C TRP A 72 -18.32 -1.54 27.23
N THR A 73 -17.95 -2.81 27.23
CA THR A 73 -17.38 -3.49 28.39
C THR A 73 -16.17 -4.33 28.01
N SER A 74 -15.00 -3.94 28.53
CA SER A 74 -13.77 -4.75 28.50
C SER A 74 -13.70 -5.61 29.78
N PRO A 75 -13.44 -6.94 29.70
CA PRO A 75 -13.25 -7.77 30.89
C PRO A 75 -12.09 -7.24 31.73
N GLY A 76 -12.34 -6.84 32.97
CA GLY A 76 -11.28 -6.29 33.83
C GLY A 76 -10.14 -7.30 34.09
N PRO A 77 -8.89 -6.85 34.30
CA PRO A 77 -7.69 -7.70 34.37
C PRO A 77 -7.66 -8.73 35.52
N ASN A 78 -8.68 -8.76 36.39
CA ASN A 78 -8.86 -9.72 37.47
C ASN A 78 -10.10 -10.63 37.29
N ALA A 79 -10.58 -10.82 36.04
CA ALA A 79 -11.78 -11.61 35.73
C ALA A 79 -11.63 -13.13 35.97
N ASN A 80 -11.70 -13.53 37.24
CA ASN A 80 -11.88 -14.90 37.75
C ASN A 80 -10.82 -15.96 37.39
N SER A 81 -9.73 -15.96 38.17
CA SER A 81 -8.84 -17.12 38.38
C SER A 81 -9.52 -18.28 39.17
N ARG A 82 -10.76 -18.66 38.82
CA ARG A 82 -11.60 -19.62 39.57
C ARG A 82 -12.33 -20.67 38.71
N ALA A 83 -11.74 -21.06 37.59
CA ALA A 83 -11.94 -22.38 36.98
C ALA A 83 -10.67 -22.81 36.24
N GLY A 84 -10.43 -24.11 36.09
CA GLY A 84 -9.25 -24.67 35.40
C GLY A 84 -9.30 -24.57 33.87
N SER A 85 -9.80 -23.45 33.32
CA SER A 85 -9.79 -23.19 31.87
C SER A 85 -8.44 -22.64 31.43
N ARG A 86 -7.96 -23.06 30.26
CA ARG A 86 -6.72 -22.54 29.64
C ARG A 86 -6.94 -21.29 28.79
N ASN A 87 -8.19 -20.84 28.63
CA ASN A 87 -8.54 -19.70 27.78
C ASN A 87 -8.69 -18.43 28.63
N SER A 88 -7.56 -17.79 28.97
CA SER A 88 -7.56 -16.42 29.48
C SER A 88 -7.52 -15.45 28.31
N MET A 89 -8.60 -14.70 28.10
CA MET A 89 -8.56 -13.48 27.28
C MET A 89 -7.84 -12.36 28.04
N THR A 90 -7.46 -11.30 27.34
CA THR A 90 -6.96 -10.04 27.91
C THR A 90 -7.99 -8.92 27.79
N SER A 91 -7.77 -7.83 28.53
CA SER A 91 -8.57 -6.62 28.49
C SER A 91 -8.09 -5.67 27.40
N TRP A 92 -9.00 -5.04 26.65
CA TRP A 92 -8.69 -3.75 26.02
C TRP A 92 -8.45 -2.69 27.10
N THR A 93 -7.66 -1.68 26.78
CA THR A 93 -7.33 -0.52 27.62
C THR A 93 -7.68 0.79 26.91
N LEU A 94 -8.18 1.78 27.66
CA LEU A 94 -8.32 3.15 27.15
C LEU A 94 -6.96 3.85 27.18
N SER A 95 -6.69 4.72 26.22
CA SER A 95 -5.51 5.57 26.19
C SER A 95 -5.73 6.84 25.35
N THR A 96 -4.68 7.64 25.23
CA THR A 96 -4.64 8.86 24.41
C THR A 96 -3.28 8.94 23.72
N GLY A 97 -3.19 9.67 22.61
CA GLY A 97 -1.95 9.84 21.85
C GLY A 97 -0.78 10.42 22.68
N ARG A 98 -1.06 11.18 23.74
CA ARG A 98 -0.06 11.66 24.72
C ARG A 98 0.61 10.52 25.49
N ASP A 99 -0.11 9.44 25.74
CA ASP A 99 0.34 8.26 26.49
C ASP A 99 0.97 7.19 25.59
N ALA A 100 0.76 7.26 24.27
CA ALA A 100 1.20 6.26 23.29
C ALA A 100 2.71 5.94 23.33
N LEU A 101 3.56 6.93 23.64
CA LEU A 101 5.01 6.72 23.81
C LEU A 101 5.37 5.85 25.02
N TRP A 102 4.48 5.73 26.01
CA TRP A 102 4.66 5.01 27.27
C TRP A 102 3.92 3.68 27.30
N VAL A 103 2.71 3.62 26.76
CA VAL A 103 1.79 2.46 26.87
C VAL A 103 1.60 1.71 25.54
N GLY A 104 1.90 2.34 24.40
CA GLY A 104 1.62 1.82 23.05
C GLY A 104 0.37 2.44 22.42
N GLY A 105 0.10 2.10 21.15
CA GLY A 105 -1.02 2.63 20.38
C GLY A 105 -0.68 3.82 19.46
N PRO A 106 -1.69 4.37 18.75
CA PRO A 106 -1.54 5.51 17.82
C PRO A 106 -1.13 6.81 18.52
N LEU A 107 -0.40 7.69 17.81
CA LEU A 107 0.08 8.96 18.37
C LEU A 107 -1.00 10.07 18.49
N ASN A 108 -2.15 9.89 17.85
CA ASN A 108 -3.35 10.75 17.93
C ASN A 108 -4.61 9.88 17.83
N ASP A 109 -5.76 10.45 18.17
CA ASP A 109 -7.09 9.92 17.86
C ASP A 109 -7.44 10.02 16.35
N THR A 110 -8.69 9.74 15.99
CA THR A 110 -9.24 9.96 14.64
C THR A 110 -9.32 11.43 14.22
N THR A 111 -9.49 12.37 15.16
CA THR A 111 -9.57 13.81 14.85
C THR A 111 -8.21 14.44 14.56
N GLY A 112 -7.12 13.75 14.92
CA GLY A 112 -5.74 14.22 14.80
C GLY A 112 -5.20 14.94 16.04
N ASP A 113 -5.91 14.92 17.17
CA ASP A 113 -5.41 15.37 18.45
C ASP A 113 -4.80 14.20 19.24
N SER A 114 -3.56 14.39 19.68
CA SER A 114 -2.89 13.57 20.72
C SER A 114 -3.72 13.37 21.99
N SER A 115 -4.74 14.20 22.21
CA SER A 115 -5.53 14.31 23.44
C SER A 115 -6.89 13.63 23.39
N GLY A 116 -7.34 13.16 22.21
CA GLY A 116 -8.54 12.33 22.09
C GLY A 116 -8.33 10.94 22.70
N GLY A 117 -9.42 10.32 23.11
CA GLY A 117 -9.44 8.95 23.61
C GLY A 117 -9.40 7.93 22.47
N TYR A 118 -9.00 6.70 22.80
CA TYR A 118 -9.28 5.51 21.99
C TYR A 118 -9.20 4.25 22.86
N ALA A 119 -9.83 3.16 22.42
CA ALA A 119 -9.61 1.84 23.00
C ALA A 119 -8.52 1.10 22.23
N PHE A 120 -7.52 0.54 22.91
CA PHE A 120 -6.47 -0.28 22.27
C PHE A 120 -6.04 -1.50 23.07
N HIS A 121 -5.33 -2.39 22.40
CA HIS A 121 -4.63 -3.55 22.94
C HIS A 121 -3.18 -3.55 22.45
N GLU A 122 -2.22 -3.43 23.36
CA GLU A 122 -0.80 -3.68 23.05
C GLU A 122 -0.59 -5.18 22.89
N THR A 123 -0.18 -5.59 21.69
CA THR A 123 -0.11 -7.00 21.30
C THR A 123 1.23 -7.65 21.65
N SER A 124 2.26 -6.87 22.03
CA SER A 124 3.56 -7.41 22.42
C SER A 124 3.50 -8.17 23.75
N SER A 125 4.23 -9.28 23.84
CA SER A 125 4.13 -10.19 24.99
C SER A 125 4.97 -9.69 26.16
N THR A 126 4.30 -9.38 27.28
CA THR A 126 4.99 -9.32 28.58
C THR A 126 5.40 -10.72 29.06
N GLN A 127 6.05 -10.82 30.22
CA GLN A 127 6.90 -11.97 30.62
C GLN A 127 6.24 -13.37 30.65
N ASP A 128 4.91 -13.50 30.56
CA ASP A 128 4.15 -14.76 30.67
C ASP A 128 4.08 -15.58 29.35
N ARG A 129 4.73 -15.11 28.27
CA ARG A 129 5.01 -15.86 27.02
C ARG A 129 3.79 -16.45 26.29
N GLN A 130 2.62 -15.86 26.41
CA GLN A 130 1.42 -16.27 25.68
C GLN A 130 0.75 -15.09 25.00
N ALA A 131 0.70 -15.15 23.68
CA ALA A 131 -0.14 -14.27 22.87
C ALA A 131 -1.62 -14.56 23.20
N ARG A 132 -2.33 -13.58 23.79
CA ARG A 132 -3.73 -13.68 24.22
C ARG A 132 -4.58 -12.63 23.49
N PRO A 133 -5.76 -12.99 22.96
CA PRO A 133 -6.64 -12.02 22.31
C PRO A 133 -7.32 -11.14 23.37
N ALA A 134 -7.43 -9.84 23.06
CA ALA A 134 -8.25 -8.92 23.84
C ALA A 134 -9.66 -8.85 23.26
N VAL A 135 -10.66 -8.82 24.14
CA VAL A 135 -12.08 -8.78 23.77
C VAL A 135 -12.78 -7.65 24.51
N MET A 136 -13.66 -6.92 23.82
CA MET A 136 -14.66 -6.07 24.47
C MET A 136 -16.04 -6.31 23.85
N GLU A 137 -17.08 -6.22 24.67
CA GLU A 137 -18.46 -6.53 24.29
C GLU A 137 -19.35 -5.31 24.49
N SER A 138 -20.29 -5.08 23.57
CA SER A 138 -21.31 -4.03 23.69
C SER A 138 -22.29 -4.32 24.84
N ASN A 139 -23.14 -3.34 25.18
CA ASN A 139 -24.41 -3.66 25.83
C ASN A 139 -25.23 -4.62 24.95
N THR A 140 -26.14 -5.39 25.56
CA THR A 140 -27.09 -6.22 24.81
C THR A 140 -27.94 -5.34 23.88
N LEU A 141 -28.07 -5.78 22.64
CA LEU A 141 -28.86 -5.17 21.58
C LEU A 141 -30.10 -6.02 21.30
N GLU A 142 -31.21 -5.36 20.99
CA GLU A 142 -32.44 -5.97 20.51
C GLU A 142 -32.29 -6.49 19.05
N PRO A 143 -33.16 -7.40 18.56
CA PRO A 143 -33.11 -7.88 17.18
C PRO A 143 -33.07 -6.76 16.14
N THR A 144 -32.26 -6.92 15.10
CA THR A 144 -31.94 -5.83 14.15
C THR A 144 -33.14 -5.39 13.29
N GLY A 145 -34.08 -6.31 13.06
CA GLY A 145 -35.02 -6.22 11.92
C GLY A 145 -34.35 -6.60 10.61
N ALA A 146 -35.15 -6.69 9.54
CA ALA A 146 -34.69 -7.09 8.21
C ALA A 146 -33.77 -6.05 7.55
N ASP A 147 -34.01 -4.76 7.81
CA ASP A 147 -33.15 -3.66 7.31
C ASP A 147 -31.75 -3.64 7.95
N GLY A 148 -31.54 -4.45 9.00
CA GLY A 148 -30.25 -4.62 9.65
C GLY A 148 -29.78 -3.42 10.50
N LYS A 149 -28.55 -3.55 10.97
CA LYS A 149 -27.81 -2.51 11.68
C LYS A 149 -26.45 -2.31 11.02
N CYS A 150 -26.03 -1.05 10.97
CA CYS A 150 -24.75 -0.66 10.45
C CYS A 150 -23.82 -0.36 11.62
N LEU A 151 -22.76 -1.15 11.81
CA LEU A 151 -21.67 -0.77 12.70
C LEU A 151 -20.70 0.12 11.93
N LYS A 152 -20.33 1.27 12.50
CA LYS A 152 -19.22 2.11 12.02
C LYS A 152 -18.20 2.32 13.12
N PHE A 153 -16.93 2.36 12.75
CA PHE A 153 -15.80 2.60 13.63
C PHE A 153 -14.55 2.94 12.81
N TRP A 154 -13.56 3.52 13.47
CA TRP A 154 -12.20 3.60 12.95
C TRP A 154 -11.31 2.57 13.64
N TYR A 155 -10.26 2.14 12.96
CA TYR A 155 -9.25 1.23 13.51
C TYR A 155 -7.83 1.59 13.10
N SER A 156 -6.87 1.19 13.93
CA SER A 156 -5.44 1.20 13.63
C SER A 156 -4.87 -0.16 14.03
N LEU A 157 -4.20 -0.84 13.09
CA LEU A 157 -3.59 -2.16 13.30
C LEU A 157 -2.16 -2.05 12.79
N ASP A 158 -1.17 -2.14 13.66
CA ASP A 158 0.22 -1.89 13.26
C ASP A 158 1.24 -2.66 14.11
N GLY A 159 2.45 -2.81 13.57
CA GLY A 159 3.56 -3.53 14.20
C GLY A 159 3.51 -5.05 14.07
N LEU A 160 4.61 -5.69 14.46
CA LEU A 160 4.92 -7.09 14.16
C LEU A 160 4.25 -8.12 15.08
N SER A 161 3.63 -7.67 16.18
CA SER A 161 2.86 -8.52 17.09
C SER A 161 1.35 -8.44 16.85
N ALA A 162 0.87 -7.51 16.02
CA ALA A 162 -0.51 -7.48 15.53
C ALA A 162 -0.70 -8.51 14.41
N ASN A 163 -1.94 -8.96 14.19
CA ASN A 163 -2.25 -10.08 13.27
C ASN A 163 -3.69 -10.02 12.74
N LEU A 164 -4.68 -9.76 13.58
CA LEU A 164 -6.08 -9.75 13.18
C LEU A 164 -6.94 -8.88 14.11
N LEU A 165 -7.76 -8.00 13.54
CA LEU A 165 -8.89 -7.36 14.21
C LEU A 165 -10.18 -7.87 13.58
N ARG A 166 -11.15 -8.27 14.41
CA ARG A 166 -12.46 -8.71 13.93
C ARG A 166 -13.61 -8.31 14.83
N VAL A 167 -14.79 -8.20 14.22
CA VAL A 167 -16.07 -8.00 14.90
C VAL A 167 -16.96 -9.21 14.71
N LYS A 168 -17.58 -9.67 15.79
CA LYS A 168 -18.54 -10.77 15.81
C LYS A 168 -19.87 -10.35 16.39
N VAL A 169 -20.95 -10.94 15.90
CA VAL A 169 -22.25 -10.97 16.58
C VAL A 169 -22.29 -12.21 17.46
N LYS A 170 -22.65 -12.03 18.73
CA LYS A 170 -22.76 -13.09 19.75
C LYS A 170 -24.21 -13.21 20.20
N SER A 171 -24.79 -14.40 20.06
CA SER A 171 -26.14 -14.71 20.53
C SER A 171 -26.19 -14.80 22.05
N GLU A 172 -27.11 -14.10 22.72
CA GLU A 172 -27.25 -14.24 24.18
C GLU A 172 -27.88 -15.60 24.57
N ASP A 173 -28.82 -16.11 23.77
CA ASP A 173 -29.48 -17.40 24.01
C ASP A 173 -28.55 -18.61 23.81
N SER A 174 -27.84 -18.65 22.68
CA SER A 174 -27.05 -19.82 22.27
C SER A 174 -25.55 -19.71 22.55
N ARG A 175 -25.04 -18.48 22.74
CA ARG A 175 -23.61 -18.13 22.82
C ARG A 175 -22.78 -18.53 21.59
N GLN A 176 -23.43 -18.84 20.47
CA GLN A 176 -22.76 -18.90 19.17
C GLN A 176 -22.25 -17.49 18.79
N MET A 177 -21.15 -17.46 18.03
CA MET A 177 -20.51 -16.24 17.55
C MET A 177 -20.28 -16.35 16.04
N THR A 178 -20.72 -15.35 15.29
CA THR A 178 -20.51 -15.24 13.83
C THR A 178 -19.70 -13.99 13.55
N THR A 179 -18.60 -14.10 12.79
CA THR A 179 -17.82 -12.93 12.34
C THR A 179 -18.62 -12.16 11.28
N ILE A 180 -18.74 -10.83 11.45
CA ILE A 180 -19.39 -9.94 10.47
C ILE A 180 -18.40 -9.01 9.75
N TRP A 181 -17.18 -8.88 10.27
CA TRP A 181 -16.10 -8.09 9.68
C TRP A 181 -14.75 -8.55 10.24
N GLU A 182 -13.72 -8.70 9.40
CA GLU A 182 -12.34 -8.88 9.87
C GLU A 182 -11.29 -8.31 8.90
N THR A 183 -10.12 -7.93 9.45
CA THR A 183 -8.95 -7.47 8.69
C THR A 183 -7.64 -7.92 9.34
N ARG A 184 -6.58 -8.03 8.53
CA ARG A 184 -5.22 -8.45 8.91
C ARG A 184 -4.18 -7.40 8.50
N ASP A 185 -4.48 -6.69 7.43
CA ASP A 185 -3.68 -5.67 6.79
C ASP A 185 -3.28 -4.57 7.77
N GLN A 186 -1.98 -4.27 7.85
CA GLN A 186 -1.49 -3.19 8.68
C GLN A 186 -1.94 -1.83 8.13
N THR A 187 -2.46 -0.97 9.00
CA THR A 187 -2.84 0.41 8.64
C THR A 187 -1.62 1.33 8.48
N ARG A 188 -0.42 0.87 8.87
CA ARG A 188 0.88 1.57 8.74
C ARG A 188 0.94 2.87 9.56
N GLY A 189 0.35 2.84 10.76
CA GLY A 189 0.24 4.00 11.66
C GLY A 189 -0.96 4.91 11.38
N ASP A 190 -1.62 4.79 10.22
CA ASP A 190 -2.87 5.50 9.94
C ASP A 190 -4.03 4.96 10.79
N TRP A 191 -5.09 5.77 10.91
CA TRP A 191 -6.45 5.31 11.15
C TRP A 191 -7.15 4.98 9.83
N LYS A 192 -8.04 3.98 9.82
CA LYS A 192 -8.91 3.61 8.68
C LYS A 192 -10.36 3.44 9.15
N GLU A 193 -11.31 3.93 8.36
CA GLU A 193 -12.74 3.73 8.61
C GLU A 193 -13.14 2.28 8.24
N ALA A 194 -14.03 1.69 9.01
CA ALA A 194 -14.66 0.41 8.78
C ALA A 194 -16.19 0.51 8.93
N GLN A 195 -16.91 -0.17 8.04
CA GLN A 195 -18.37 -0.30 8.11
C GLN A 195 -18.75 -1.78 7.99
N ALA A 196 -19.72 -2.22 8.79
CA ALA A 196 -20.24 -3.58 8.75
C ALA A 196 -21.76 -3.57 8.90
N LEU A 197 -22.46 -3.89 7.81
CA LEU A 197 -23.90 -4.16 7.80
C LEU A 197 -24.12 -5.59 8.32
N TYR A 198 -25.05 -5.77 9.26
CA TYR A 198 -25.41 -7.10 9.75
C TYR A 198 -26.90 -7.19 10.13
N THR A 199 -27.42 -8.41 10.08
CA THR A 199 -28.78 -8.76 10.47
C THR A 199 -28.76 -9.87 11.51
N PHE A 200 -29.60 -9.74 12.55
CA PHE A 200 -29.69 -10.74 13.61
C PHE A 200 -31.08 -10.76 14.27
N ASN A 201 -31.67 -11.95 14.36
CA ASN A 201 -33.08 -12.16 14.72
C ASN A 201 -33.32 -12.44 16.23
N GLY A 202 -32.32 -12.18 17.08
CA GLY A 202 -32.40 -12.40 18.53
C GLY A 202 -31.66 -11.32 19.32
N ASN A 203 -31.73 -11.38 20.64
CA ASN A 203 -30.95 -10.50 21.50
C ASN A 203 -29.47 -10.94 21.46
N HIS A 204 -28.58 -9.96 21.28
CA HIS A 204 -27.18 -10.22 20.95
C HIS A 204 -26.24 -9.16 21.53
N THR A 205 -24.94 -9.47 21.55
CA THR A 205 -23.87 -8.51 21.81
C THR A 205 -22.92 -8.44 20.62
N LEU A 206 -22.37 -7.26 20.35
CA LEU A 206 -21.24 -7.10 19.43
C LEU A 206 -19.94 -7.31 20.19
N VAL A 207 -19.02 -8.05 19.59
CA VAL A 207 -17.77 -8.49 20.22
C VAL A 207 -16.61 -8.08 19.33
N VAL A 208 -15.80 -7.13 19.81
CA VAL A 208 -14.59 -6.65 19.12
C VAL A 208 -13.38 -7.41 19.68
N GLU A 209 -12.70 -8.16 18.82
CA GLU A 209 -11.61 -9.07 19.20
C GLU A 209 -10.31 -8.67 18.47
N ALA A 210 -9.33 -8.21 19.24
CA ALA A 210 -7.97 -7.98 18.78
C ALA A 210 -7.11 -9.22 19.06
N VAL A 211 -6.56 -9.83 18.02
CA VAL A 211 -5.80 -11.08 18.08
C VAL A 211 -4.32 -10.80 17.77
N PRO A 212 -3.39 -11.07 18.71
CA PRO A 212 -1.95 -10.97 18.46
C PRO A 212 -1.42 -12.10 17.55
N ALA A 213 -0.22 -11.93 17.01
CA ALA A 213 0.50 -12.93 16.24
C ALA A 213 0.87 -14.15 17.11
N SER A 214 0.79 -15.36 16.54
CA SER A 214 1.04 -16.61 17.27
C SER A 214 1.97 -17.54 16.49
N GLY A 215 2.95 -18.11 17.18
CA GLY A 215 4.01 -18.93 16.59
C GLY A 215 5.31 -18.73 17.36
N ILE A 216 6.10 -19.78 17.56
CA ILE A 216 7.27 -19.73 18.45
C ILE A 216 8.40 -18.91 17.80
N ASN A 217 8.62 -17.71 18.28
CA ASN A 217 9.83 -16.94 17.99
C ASN A 217 10.49 -16.50 19.31
N PRO A 218 11.79 -16.79 19.57
CA PRO A 218 12.48 -16.28 20.76
C PRO A 218 12.46 -14.74 20.84
N PHE A 219 12.22 -14.04 19.73
CA PHE A 219 12.11 -12.59 19.64
C PHE A 219 10.67 -12.04 19.83
N HIS A 220 9.85 -12.60 20.73
CA HIS A 220 8.51 -12.08 21.10
C HIS A 220 8.50 -10.66 21.77
N ILE A 221 9.53 -9.85 21.52
CA ILE A 221 9.74 -8.49 22.03
C ILE A 221 9.33 -7.40 21.02
N PHE A 222 8.88 -7.76 19.82
CA PHE A 222 8.42 -6.78 18.85
C PHE A 222 7.12 -6.11 19.31
N ARG A 223 7.04 -4.79 19.12
CA ARG A 223 5.86 -3.96 19.42
C ARG A 223 4.79 -4.12 18.35
N GLY A 224 3.55 -3.80 18.73
CA GLY A 224 2.43 -3.63 17.81
C GLY A 224 1.13 -3.47 18.58
N HIS A 225 0.16 -2.80 17.99
CA HIS A 225 -1.13 -2.51 18.62
C HIS A 225 -2.29 -2.85 17.70
N VAL A 226 -3.45 -3.03 18.33
CA VAL A 226 -4.75 -2.91 17.67
C VAL A 226 -5.55 -1.87 18.45
N ALA A 227 -5.97 -0.80 17.79
CA ALA A 227 -6.78 0.27 18.36
C ALA A 227 -8.07 0.46 17.57
N VAL A 228 -9.13 0.90 18.25
CA VAL A 228 -10.40 1.31 17.66
C VAL A 228 -10.90 2.59 18.31
N ASP A 229 -11.61 3.39 17.53
CA ASP A 229 -12.13 4.70 17.88
C ASP A 229 -13.48 4.95 17.14
N ASP A 230 -14.23 5.98 17.54
CA ASP A 230 -15.48 6.42 16.92
C ASP A 230 -16.52 5.28 16.73
N LEU A 231 -16.61 4.40 17.73
CA LEU A 231 -17.28 3.10 17.63
C LEU A 231 -18.79 3.20 17.93
N GLY A 232 -19.66 2.99 16.94
CA GLY A 232 -21.11 3.10 17.15
C GLY A 232 -22.00 2.36 16.14
N VAL A 233 -23.22 2.02 16.57
CA VAL A 233 -24.24 1.31 15.78
C VAL A 233 -25.27 2.30 15.23
N ARG A 234 -25.72 2.05 14.00
CA ARG A 234 -26.59 2.89 13.17
C ARG A 234 -27.71 2.07 12.52
N ALA A 235 -28.67 2.72 11.87
CA ALA A 235 -29.62 2.01 11.01
C ALA A 235 -28.88 1.34 9.85
N GLY A 236 -29.31 0.17 9.38
CA GLY A 236 -28.64 -0.51 8.26
C GLY A 236 -28.58 0.33 6.98
N LEU A 237 -29.60 1.17 6.74
CA LEU A 237 -29.67 2.16 5.66
C LEU A 237 -28.60 3.28 5.73
N GLU A 238 -27.75 3.31 6.77
CA GLU A 238 -26.61 4.23 6.87
C GLU A 238 -25.29 3.57 6.41
N CYS A 239 -25.28 2.26 6.12
CA CYS A 239 -24.14 1.52 5.56
C CYS A 239 -24.11 1.64 4.03
N ILE A 240 -23.69 2.82 3.57
CA ILE A 240 -23.69 3.28 2.18
C ILE A 240 -23.06 2.22 1.25
N GLY A 241 -23.86 1.69 0.32
CA GLY A 241 -23.41 0.74 -0.71
C GLY A 241 -23.24 -0.72 -0.27
N LEU A 242 -23.40 -1.05 1.02
CA LEU A 242 -23.43 -2.44 1.51
C LEU A 242 -24.82 -3.03 1.33
N CYS A 243 -24.93 -4.36 1.10
CA CYS A 243 -26.22 -5.04 1.11
C CYS A 243 -26.12 -6.56 1.30
N SER A 244 -26.78 -7.07 2.35
CA SER A 244 -27.07 -8.51 2.57
C SER A 244 -28.51 -8.89 2.17
N PHE A 245 -29.17 -8.02 1.39
CA PHE A 245 -30.50 -8.19 0.78
C PHE A 245 -31.71 -8.50 1.70
N GLU A 246 -31.52 -8.68 3.01
CA GLU A 246 -32.59 -9.06 3.95
C GLU A 246 -33.77 -8.10 4.00
N GLY A 247 -33.54 -6.78 3.97
CA GLY A 247 -34.59 -5.78 3.94
C GLY A 247 -35.20 -5.57 2.54
N GLY A 248 -34.55 -6.06 1.49
CA GLY A 248 -34.78 -5.70 0.10
C GLY A 248 -33.49 -5.23 -0.57
N MET A 249 -33.57 -4.36 -1.58
CA MET A 249 -32.42 -4.00 -2.42
C MET A 249 -31.39 -3.04 -1.76
N CYS A 250 -31.58 -2.60 -0.51
CA CYS A 250 -30.75 -1.57 0.12
C CYS A 250 -30.62 -0.31 -0.77
N ASP A 251 -29.40 0.19 -0.98
CA ASP A 251 -29.05 1.29 -1.90
C ASP A 251 -29.00 0.88 -3.40
N TRP A 252 -29.34 -0.37 -3.74
CA TRP A 252 -29.29 -0.87 -5.10
C TRP A 252 -30.66 -0.77 -5.80
N SER A 253 -30.65 -0.64 -7.12
CA SER A 253 -31.87 -0.49 -7.92
C SER A 253 -31.71 -1.07 -9.31
N ASN A 254 -32.75 -1.71 -9.84
CA ASN A 254 -32.75 -2.14 -11.24
C ASN A 254 -32.68 -0.92 -12.17
N ALA A 255 -31.97 -1.09 -13.29
CA ALA A 255 -31.94 -0.11 -14.36
C ALA A 255 -33.35 0.08 -14.97
N ARG A 256 -33.50 1.12 -15.80
CA ARG A 256 -34.77 1.43 -16.49
C ARG A 256 -34.73 1.12 -18.00
N SER A 257 -33.69 0.44 -18.45
CA SER A 257 -33.32 0.35 -19.87
C SER A 257 -32.43 -0.86 -20.18
N ASP A 258 -32.77 -1.99 -19.58
CA ASP A 258 -32.29 -3.35 -19.85
C ASP A 258 -33.47 -4.22 -20.36
N ASP A 259 -33.28 -5.54 -20.48
CA ASP A 259 -34.33 -6.45 -20.95
C ASP A 259 -35.19 -7.03 -19.82
N PHE A 260 -34.68 -7.03 -18.57
CA PHE A 260 -35.42 -7.43 -17.36
C PHE A 260 -34.73 -7.11 -16.02
N ASP A 261 -35.55 -7.06 -14.98
CA ASP A 261 -35.18 -6.85 -13.58
C ASP A 261 -34.45 -8.03 -12.90
N TRP A 262 -33.50 -7.70 -12.00
CA TRP A 262 -33.10 -8.61 -10.91
C TRP A 262 -34.22 -8.75 -9.87
N GLN A 263 -34.35 -9.94 -9.29
CA GLN A 263 -35.41 -10.30 -8.34
C GLN A 263 -34.83 -10.67 -6.97
N LEU A 264 -35.59 -10.40 -5.91
CA LEU A 264 -35.25 -10.83 -4.55
C LEU A 264 -35.67 -12.30 -4.32
N GLY A 265 -34.71 -13.16 -4.00
CA GLY A 265 -34.91 -14.55 -3.62
C GLY A 265 -34.84 -14.73 -2.09
N ARG A 266 -35.49 -15.78 -1.57
CA ARG A 266 -35.38 -16.25 -0.17
C ARG A 266 -35.24 -17.77 -0.14
N GLY A 267 -34.29 -18.27 -0.93
CA GLY A 267 -34.21 -19.66 -1.35
C GLY A 267 -34.91 -19.90 -2.70
N THR A 268 -34.39 -20.89 -3.45
CA THR A 268 -34.75 -21.14 -4.85
C THR A 268 -36.13 -21.77 -5.05
N GLN A 269 -36.81 -21.38 -6.13
CA GLN A 269 -37.97 -22.11 -6.70
C GLN A 269 -37.54 -23.21 -7.68
N ASN A 270 -36.28 -23.21 -8.10
CA ASN A 270 -35.66 -24.12 -9.06
C ASN A 270 -34.44 -24.80 -8.41
N PRO A 271 -34.63 -25.90 -7.65
CA PRO A 271 -33.56 -26.56 -6.86
C PRO A 271 -32.54 -27.33 -7.71
N ILE A 272 -32.53 -27.16 -9.04
CA ILE A 272 -31.54 -27.72 -9.95
C ILE A 272 -30.42 -26.70 -10.22
N THR A 273 -30.73 -25.40 -10.24
CA THR A 273 -29.77 -24.35 -10.65
C THR A 273 -29.81 -23.06 -9.82
N GLY A 274 -30.83 -22.80 -8.99
CA GLY A 274 -30.81 -21.65 -8.07
C GLY A 274 -30.32 -22.03 -6.66
N PRO A 275 -29.74 -21.09 -5.89
CA PRO A 275 -29.21 -21.40 -4.56
C PRO A 275 -30.30 -21.79 -3.55
N PRO A 276 -30.14 -22.88 -2.78
CA PRO A 276 -31.14 -23.35 -1.83
C PRO A 276 -31.30 -22.43 -0.61
N ARG A 277 -30.27 -21.65 -0.30
CA ARG A 277 -30.20 -20.59 0.72
C ARG A 277 -29.32 -19.46 0.19
N ASP A 278 -29.55 -18.27 0.72
CA ASP A 278 -28.58 -17.16 0.79
C ASP A 278 -27.23 -17.61 1.36
N HIS A 279 -26.21 -16.79 1.16
CA HIS A 279 -24.86 -17.08 1.59
C HIS A 279 -24.74 -17.09 3.13
N SER A 280 -25.22 -16.05 3.81
CA SER A 280 -25.12 -15.91 5.27
C SER A 280 -25.79 -17.07 6.05
N SER A 281 -26.99 -17.52 5.66
CA SER A 281 -27.69 -18.68 6.26
C SER A 281 -27.21 -20.04 5.74
N SER A 282 -26.32 -20.07 4.74
CA SER A 282 -25.59 -21.30 4.39
C SER A 282 -24.50 -21.64 5.42
N GLN A 283 -23.97 -20.64 6.14
CA GLN A 283 -22.90 -20.83 7.13
C GLN A 283 -23.38 -21.22 8.55
N GLY A 284 -24.69 -21.38 8.79
CA GLY A 284 -25.21 -21.71 10.13
C GLY A 284 -26.67 -22.21 10.19
N ASP A 285 -27.16 -22.39 11.41
CA ASP A 285 -28.54 -22.82 11.72
C ASP A 285 -29.58 -21.68 11.63
N LEU A 286 -29.27 -20.60 10.92
CA LEU A 286 -30.20 -19.48 10.71
C LEU A 286 -31.35 -19.90 9.78
N LEU A 287 -32.59 -19.64 10.21
CA LEU A 287 -33.79 -20.01 9.47
C LEU A 287 -34.22 -18.91 8.51
N GLY A 288 -33.66 -18.98 7.30
CA GLY A 288 -33.97 -18.11 6.17
C GLY A 288 -33.06 -16.89 6.08
N GLY A 289 -33.00 -16.37 4.86
CA GLY A 289 -32.36 -15.11 4.51
C GLY A 289 -32.80 -14.64 3.13
N ALA A 290 -32.03 -13.77 2.47
CA ALA A 290 -32.32 -13.26 1.12
C ALA A 290 -31.07 -13.00 0.27
N TYR A 291 -31.26 -13.03 -1.05
CA TYR A 291 -30.24 -12.71 -2.07
C TYR A 291 -30.92 -12.08 -3.29
N VAL A 292 -30.17 -11.45 -4.19
CA VAL A 292 -30.70 -11.06 -5.52
C VAL A 292 -30.29 -12.06 -6.58
N TYR A 293 -31.19 -12.34 -7.53
CA TYR A 293 -30.92 -13.28 -8.62
C TYR A 293 -31.64 -12.92 -9.91
N VAL A 294 -31.17 -13.54 -10.99
CA VAL A 294 -31.83 -13.63 -12.28
C VAL A 294 -31.93 -15.10 -12.70
N ASP A 295 -33.09 -15.48 -13.24
CA ASP A 295 -33.33 -16.80 -13.82
C ASP A 295 -33.32 -16.74 -15.36
N SER A 296 -32.85 -17.81 -16.00
CA SER A 296 -32.92 -17.97 -17.47
C SER A 296 -34.26 -18.54 -17.97
N GLY A 297 -35.29 -18.58 -17.13
CA GLY A 297 -36.60 -19.16 -17.44
C GLY A 297 -37.37 -18.42 -18.54
N PHE A 298 -38.50 -18.97 -18.96
CA PHE A 298 -39.35 -18.30 -19.96
C PHE A 298 -39.96 -17.03 -19.34
N PRO A 299 -39.85 -15.85 -19.98
CA PRO A 299 -39.71 -15.63 -21.42
C PRO A 299 -38.29 -15.34 -21.96
N ARG A 300 -37.23 -15.50 -21.14
CA ARG A 300 -35.86 -15.10 -21.46
C ARG A 300 -35.29 -15.72 -22.73
N ARG A 301 -34.37 -15.01 -23.37
CA ARG A 301 -33.65 -15.40 -24.60
C ARG A 301 -32.13 -15.29 -24.39
N PRO A 302 -31.30 -15.89 -25.27
CA PRO A 302 -29.88 -15.60 -25.31
C PRO A 302 -29.65 -14.10 -25.52
N GLU A 303 -28.64 -13.55 -24.84
CA GLU A 303 -28.27 -12.14 -24.80
C GLU A 303 -29.30 -11.19 -24.16
N ASP A 304 -30.39 -11.68 -23.54
CA ASP A 304 -31.22 -10.84 -22.64
C ASP A 304 -30.36 -10.37 -21.45
N THR A 305 -30.42 -9.07 -21.13
CA THR A 305 -29.61 -8.41 -20.10
C THR A 305 -30.43 -7.92 -18.89
N ALA A 306 -29.81 -7.91 -17.71
CA ALA A 306 -30.36 -7.38 -16.46
C ALA A 306 -29.31 -6.63 -15.64
N ARG A 307 -29.60 -5.40 -15.22
CA ARG A 307 -28.62 -4.48 -14.62
C ARG A 307 -29.09 -3.94 -13.26
N LEU A 308 -28.35 -4.29 -12.20
CA LEU A 308 -28.55 -3.76 -10.85
C LEU A 308 -27.51 -2.64 -10.58
N GLU A 309 -27.97 -1.40 -10.53
CA GLU A 309 -27.14 -0.20 -10.30
C GLU A 309 -27.08 0.17 -8.81
N SER A 310 -25.90 0.57 -8.32
CA SER A 310 -25.72 1.25 -7.04
C SER A 310 -26.24 2.70 -7.08
N ILE A 311 -26.30 3.33 -5.90
CA ILE A 311 -26.15 4.79 -5.75
C ILE A 311 -24.87 5.33 -6.41
N GLU A 312 -24.78 6.66 -6.53
CA GLU A 312 -23.57 7.36 -6.97
C GLU A 312 -22.54 7.46 -5.84
N PHE A 313 -21.37 6.86 -6.05
CA PHE A 313 -20.19 7.05 -5.22
C PHE A 313 -19.39 8.27 -5.73
N GLN A 314 -18.71 8.97 -4.83
CA GLN A 314 -17.74 10.02 -5.20
C GLN A 314 -16.41 9.40 -5.67
N GLU A 315 -15.49 10.20 -6.20
CA GLU A 315 -14.14 9.76 -6.53
C GLU A 315 -13.40 9.10 -5.34
N THR A 316 -12.54 8.13 -5.65
CA THR A 316 -11.83 7.31 -4.65
C THR A 316 -10.46 7.89 -4.33
N ASP A 317 -9.90 7.61 -3.15
CA ASP A 317 -8.51 7.96 -2.82
C ASP A 317 -7.54 7.37 -3.87
N PRO A 318 -6.80 8.20 -4.63
CA PRO A 318 -5.90 7.75 -5.68
C PRO A 318 -4.63 7.04 -5.17
N ASN A 319 -4.48 6.89 -3.85
CA ASN A 319 -3.38 6.20 -3.18
C ASN A 319 -3.83 4.91 -2.47
N ASN A 320 -5.12 4.78 -2.15
CA ASN A 320 -5.68 3.74 -1.29
C ASN A 320 -7.18 3.51 -1.64
N PRO A 321 -7.48 3.04 -2.86
CA PRO A 321 -8.87 2.80 -3.29
C PRO A 321 -9.55 1.75 -2.40
N PRO A 322 -10.87 1.82 -2.19
CA PRO A 322 -11.60 0.78 -1.49
C PRO A 322 -11.68 -0.52 -2.31
N CYS A 323 -11.80 -1.64 -1.60
CA CYS A 323 -12.01 -2.96 -2.17
C CYS A 323 -13.46 -3.38 -1.96
N MET A 324 -14.15 -3.83 -3.02
CA MET A 324 -15.48 -4.42 -2.91
C MET A 324 -15.38 -5.95 -2.86
N ARG A 325 -16.13 -6.56 -1.93
CA ARG A 325 -16.34 -8.00 -1.80
C ARG A 325 -17.83 -8.30 -1.95
N PHE A 326 -18.17 -9.44 -2.54
CA PHE A 326 -19.53 -9.97 -2.62
C PHE A 326 -19.48 -11.49 -2.77
N TYR A 327 -20.60 -12.16 -2.61
CA TYR A 327 -20.74 -13.58 -2.94
C TYR A 327 -21.60 -13.76 -4.17
N THR A 328 -21.28 -14.75 -5.00
CA THR A 328 -22.04 -15.07 -6.21
C THR A 328 -22.28 -16.56 -6.38
N TYR A 329 -23.40 -16.88 -7.03
CA TYR A 329 -23.82 -18.25 -7.35
C TYR A 329 -24.16 -18.31 -8.83
N MET A 330 -23.49 -19.17 -9.60
CA MET A 330 -23.64 -19.22 -11.06
C MET A 330 -23.73 -20.68 -11.52
N SER A 331 -24.94 -21.24 -11.53
CA SER A 331 -25.18 -22.67 -11.79
C SER A 331 -26.13 -22.87 -12.96
N GLY A 332 -25.85 -23.88 -13.79
CA GLY A 332 -26.71 -24.32 -14.88
C GLY A 332 -26.23 -23.95 -16.29
N ARG A 333 -26.87 -24.57 -17.29
CA ARG A 333 -26.54 -24.44 -18.72
C ARG A 333 -27.11 -23.18 -19.37
N GLY A 334 -28.01 -22.47 -18.69
CA GLY A 334 -28.60 -21.20 -19.13
C GLY A 334 -27.76 -19.96 -18.79
N VAL A 335 -26.81 -20.09 -17.86
CA VAL A 335 -25.91 -19.00 -17.41
C VAL A 335 -25.12 -18.44 -18.60
N GLY A 336 -25.18 -17.12 -18.78
CA GLY A 336 -24.32 -16.37 -19.71
C GLY A 336 -23.13 -15.81 -18.95
N ASN A 337 -23.10 -14.50 -18.73
CA ASN A 337 -22.03 -13.81 -17.98
C ASN A 337 -22.62 -13.04 -16.80
N LEU A 338 -21.81 -12.84 -15.77
CA LEU A 338 -21.98 -11.80 -14.74
C LEU A 338 -20.77 -10.87 -14.83
N HIS A 339 -21.01 -9.57 -14.99
CA HIS A 339 -19.98 -8.53 -14.98
C HIS A 339 -20.21 -7.55 -13.82
N VAL A 340 -19.13 -7.04 -13.23
CA VAL A 340 -19.16 -5.82 -12.43
C VAL A 340 -18.59 -4.69 -13.28
N ILE A 341 -19.40 -3.68 -13.54
CA ILE A 341 -19.08 -2.54 -14.41
C ILE A 341 -19.01 -1.28 -13.57
N LEU A 342 -17.92 -0.53 -13.71
CA LEU A 342 -17.83 0.84 -13.23
C LEU A 342 -18.32 1.79 -14.33
N GLN A 343 -19.39 2.54 -14.05
CA GLN A 343 -19.93 3.57 -14.94
C GLN A 343 -19.60 4.96 -14.39
N ASP A 344 -18.81 5.74 -15.13
CA ASP A 344 -18.53 7.15 -14.83
C ASP A 344 -19.80 8.00 -15.06
N VAL A 345 -20.19 8.81 -14.07
CA VAL A 345 -21.48 9.53 -14.08
C VAL A 345 -21.54 10.64 -15.13
N VAL A 346 -20.40 11.31 -15.38
CA VAL A 346 -20.32 12.56 -16.16
C VAL A 346 -20.22 12.29 -17.67
N SER A 347 -19.37 11.35 -18.06
CA SER A 347 -19.07 10.95 -19.43
C SER A 347 -19.84 9.70 -19.89
N ARG A 348 -20.46 8.97 -18.96
CA ARG A 348 -21.17 7.69 -19.19
C ARG A 348 -20.32 6.64 -19.88
N ARG A 349 -19.01 6.65 -19.59
CA ARG A 349 -18.08 5.59 -19.97
C ARG A 349 -18.19 4.43 -19.00
N GLU A 350 -18.08 3.22 -19.53
CA GLU A 350 -18.17 1.98 -18.78
C GLU A 350 -16.88 1.19 -18.88
N ARG A 351 -16.44 0.61 -17.76
CA ARG A 351 -15.27 -0.26 -17.66
C ARG A 351 -15.65 -1.50 -16.86
N ILE A 352 -15.56 -2.68 -17.48
CA ILE A 352 -15.65 -3.96 -16.75
C ILE A 352 -14.45 -4.05 -15.81
N LEU A 353 -14.72 -4.24 -14.51
CA LEU A 353 -13.69 -4.45 -13.48
C LEU A 353 -13.51 -5.93 -13.15
N TRP A 354 -14.57 -6.72 -13.28
CA TRP A 354 -14.65 -8.14 -12.90
C TRP A 354 -15.66 -8.83 -13.81
N GLY A 355 -15.44 -10.09 -14.19
CA GLY A 355 -16.41 -10.84 -14.99
C GLY A 355 -16.23 -12.36 -15.00
N LEU A 356 -17.31 -13.11 -14.76
CA LEU A 356 -17.34 -14.56 -14.93
C LEU A 356 -18.32 -14.99 -16.03
N THR A 357 -17.97 -16.07 -16.73
CA THR A 357 -18.72 -16.62 -17.87
C THR A 357 -19.08 -18.09 -17.64
N GLY A 358 -20.36 -18.42 -17.78
CA GLY A 358 -20.90 -19.78 -17.72
C GLY A 358 -21.03 -20.33 -16.30
N ASN A 359 -21.40 -21.60 -16.24
CA ASN A 359 -21.57 -22.36 -15.00
C ASN A 359 -20.26 -22.44 -14.19
N GLN A 360 -20.21 -21.80 -13.02
CA GLN A 360 -19.11 -21.90 -12.06
C GLN A 360 -19.29 -23.10 -11.12
N GLY A 361 -20.53 -23.41 -10.72
CA GLY A 361 -20.82 -24.53 -9.81
C GLY A 361 -22.09 -24.33 -9.01
N SER A 362 -22.38 -25.24 -8.08
CA SER A 362 -23.55 -25.23 -7.21
C SER A 362 -23.28 -24.68 -5.80
N GLU A 363 -22.21 -23.90 -5.63
CA GLU A 363 -21.74 -23.34 -4.36
C GLU A 363 -21.65 -21.80 -4.46
N TRP A 364 -21.69 -21.12 -3.32
CA TRP A 364 -21.41 -19.68 -3.24
C TRP A 364 -19.90 -19.44 -3.37
N VAL A 365 -19.50 -18.56 -4.28
CA VAL A 365 -18.10 -18.16 -4.54
C VAL A 365 -17.90 -16.73 -4.05
N MET A 366 -16.87 -16.48 -3.25
CA MET A 366 -16.46 -15.14 -2.85
C MET A 366 -15.78 -14.44 -4.03
N ALA A 367 -16.21 -13.22 -4.31
CA ALA A 367 -15.71 -12.38 -5.37
C ALA A 367 -15.18 -11.05 -4.81
N GLN A 368 -14.07 -10.57 -5.35
CA GLN A 368 -13.34 -9.39 -4.87
C GLN A 368 -12.84 -8.55 -6.04
N LEU A 369 -12.86 -7.22 -5.93
CA LEU A 369 -12.23 -6.31 -6.89
C LEU A 369 -11.91 -4.92 -6.28
N PRO A 370 -10.86 -4.23 -6.76
CA PRO A 370 -10.59 -2.84 -6.38
C PRO A 370 -11.58 -1.88 -7.07
N LEU A 371 -12.25 -1.01 -6.30
CA LEU A 371 -13.03 0.10 -6.82
C LEU A 371 -12.14 1.35 -6.89
N SER A 372 -11.72 1.73 -8.09
CA SER A 372 -10.83 2.86 -8.33
C SER A 372 -11.39 3.77 -9.43
N SER A 373 -11.64 5.03 -9.08
CA SER A 373 -12.13 6.07 -9.99
C SER A 373 -11.61 7.45 -9.58
N ASN A 374 -11.24 8.28 -10.57
CA ASN A 374 -10.87 9.69 -10.36
C ASN A 374 -12.04 10.66 -10.58
N THR A 375 -13.26 10.11 -10.71
CA THR A 375 -14.53 10.83 -10.91
C THR A 375 -15.67 10.10 -10.16
N PRO A 376 -16.80 10.78 -9.86
CA PRO A 376 -18.01 10.13 -9.36
C PRO A 376 -18.53 9.03 -10.31
N PHE A 377 -18.91 7.89 -9.74
CA PHE A 377 -19.20 6.65 -10.45
C PHE A 377 -20.36 5.85 -9.84
N LYS A 378 -20.92 4.94 -10.64
CA LYS A 378 -21.79 3.85 -10.20
C LYS A 378 -21.07 2.52 -10.36
N VAL A 379 -21.37 1.58 -9.48
CA VAL A 379 -21.12 0.14 -9.68
C VAL A 379 -22.40 -0.46 -10.26
N VAL A 380 -22.28 -1.33 -11.25
CA VAL A 380 -23.41 -2.02 -11.87
C VAL A 380 -23.11 -3.50 -12.02
N PHE A 381 -23.95 -4.35 -11.43
CA PHE A 381 -23.95 -5.79 -11.71
C PHE A 381 -24.79 -6.04 -12.96
N GLU A 382 -24.13 -6.45 -14.05
CA GLU A 382 -24.78 -6.81 -15.31
C GLU A 382 -24.76 -8.32 -15.48
N ALA A 383 -25.94 -8.95 -15.43
CA ALA A 383 -26.11 -10.35 -15.75
C ALA A 383 -26.69 -10.51 -17.16
N THR A 384 -26.25 -11.55 -17.86
CA THR A 384 -26.65 -11.86 -19.23
C THR A 384 -27.04 -13.33 -19.36
N ILE A 385 -28.13 -13.60 -20.09
CA ILE A 385 -28.62 -14.96 -20.29
C ILE A 385 -27.90 -15.62 -21.47
N GLY A 386 -27.19 -16.72 -21.22
CA GLY A 386 -26.44 -17.43 -22.26
C GLY A 386 -27.32 -18.36 -23.08
N LYS A 387 -28.25 -19.09 -22.43
CA LYS A 387 -29.24 -19.96 -23.07
C LYS A 387 -30.55 -19.94 -22.29
N PRO A 388 -31.72 -20.08 -22.94
CA PRO A 388 -32.98 -20.17 -22.23
C PRO A 388 -33.11 -21.50 -21.47
N ARG A 389 -33.56 -21.39 -20.21
CA ARG A 389 -33.86 -22.43 -19.21
C ARG A 389 -32.63 -23.07 -18.54
N LEU A 390 -32.83 -23.43 -17.28
CA LEU A 390 -31.89 -24.20 -16.42
C LEU A 390 -30.54 -23.48 -16.27
N GLY A 391 -30.59 -22.31 -15.68
CA GLY A 391 -29.43 -21.51 -15.30
C GLY A 391 -29.89 -20.29 -14.50
N ASP A 392 -29.25 -20.06 -13.37
CA ASP A 392 -29.55 -18.94 -12.47
C ASP A 392 -28.22 -18.27 -12.07
N ILE A 393 -28.24 -16.95 -11.93
CA ILE A 393 -27.13 -16.13 -11.44
C ILE A 393 -27.62 -15.37 -10.21
N ALA A 394 -26.93 -15.47 -9.08
CA ALA A 394 -27.23 -14.70 -7.87
C ALA A 394 -26.02 -13.92 -7.35
N VAL A 395 -26.31 -12.84 -6.60
CA VAL A 395 -25.36 -11.99 -5.88
C VAL A 395 -25.88 -11.77 -4.46
N ASP A 396 -24.97 -11.75 -3.49
CA ASP A 396 -25.26 -11.69 -2.06
C ASP A 396 -24.12 -11.03 -1.26
N ASP A 397 -24.39 -10.64 -0.01
CA ASP A 397 -23.42 -10.13 0.98
C ASP A 397 -22.39 -9.12 0.42
N ILE A 398 -22.89 -8.06 -0.24
CA ILE A 398 -22.07 -6.97 -0.79
C ILE A 398 -21.46 -6.14 0.34
N THR A 399 -20.14 -6.06 0.36
CA THR A 399 -19.34 -5.34 1.37
C THR A 399 -18.23 -4.51 0.73
N ILE A 400 -17.82 -3.43 1.40
CA ILE A 400 -16.74 -2.54 0.97
C ILE A 400 -15.77 -2.35 2.14
N ILE A 401 -14.47 -2.53 1.90
CA ILE A 401 -13.40 -2.37 2.89
C ILE A 401 -12.35 -1.37 2.39
N SER A 402 -11.58 -0.79 3.31
CA SER A 402 -10.50 0.14 2.98
C SER A 402 -9.24 -0.62 2.52
N GLY A 403 -8.57 -0.10 1.49
CA GLY A 403 -7.30 -0.64 0.97
C GLY A 403 -7.44 -1.30 -0.41
N PRO A 404 -6.43 -1.18 -1.29
CA PRO A 404 -6.43 -1.84 -2.59
C PRO A 404 -6.30 -3.35 -2.41
N CYS A 405 -6.90 -4.10 -3.33
CA CYS A 405 -6.92 -5.56 -3.31
C CYS A 405 -6.80 -6.13 -4.74
N ALA A 406 -6.34 -7.36 -4.86
CA ALA A 406 -6.33 -8.09 -6.12
C ALA A 406 -7.73 -8.67 -6.44
N THR A 407 -8.02 -8.88 -7.73
CA THR A 407 -9.28 -9.47 -8.18
C THR A 407 -9.40 -10.96 -7.80
N LEU A 408 -10.53 -11.37 -7.21
CA LEU A 408 -10.88 -12.78 -6.95
C LEU A 408 -12.26 -13.17 -7.53
N PRO A 409 -12.44 -14.42 -7.99
CA PRO A 409 -11.38 -15.38 -8.31
C PRO A 409 -10.48 -14.82 -9.43
N THR A 410 -9.23 -15.30 -9.55
CA THR A 410 -8.24 -14.70 -10.47
C THR A 410 -8.75 -14.69 -11.91
N VAL A 411 -9.46 -15.76 -12.31
CA VAL A 411 -10.06 -15.91 -13.65
C VAL A 411 -11.15 -14.87 -13.98
N ALA A 412 -11.61 -14.08 -13.00
CA ALA A 412 -12.57 -13.00 -13.21
C ALA A 412 -11.92 -11.64 -13.55
N SER A 413 -10.58 -11.53 -13.45
CA SER A 413 -9.88 -10.27 -13.73
C SER A 413 -9.77 -10.00 -15.24
N PRO A 414 -9.95 -8.76 -15.71
CA PRO A 414 -9.73 -8.40 -17.11
C PRO A 414 -8.31 -8.78 -17.57
N PRO A 415 -8.11 -9.44 -18.74
CA PRO A 415 -6.80 -9.98 -19.16
C PRO A 415 -5.62 -9.00 -19.33
N THR A 416 -5.82 -7.72 -19.05
CA THR A 416 -4.78 -6.67 -19.04
C THR A 416 -4.85 -5.78 -17.79
N SER A 417 -5.42 -6.27 -16.68
CA SER A 417 -5.30 -5.65 -15.35
C SER A 417 -3.84 -5.73 -14.89
N GLY A 418 -3.32 -6.96 -14.81
CA GLY A 418 -2.07 -7.30 -14.12
C GLY A 418 -2.29 -7.76 -12.68
N ASP A 419 -3.53 -7.80 -12.19
CA ASP A 419 -3.88 -8.32 -10.88
C ASP A 419 -3.51 -9.80 -10.74
N CYS A 420 -3.05 -10.22 -9.56
CA CYS A 420 -2.79 -11.62 -9.25
C CYS A 420 -2.71 -11.91 -7.74
N THR A 421 -3.61 -12.74 -7.23
CA THR A 421 -3.49 -13.41 -5.91
C THR A 421 -2.72 -14.73 -5.99
N PHE A 422 -2.32 -15.15 -7.20
CA PHE A 422 -1.75 -16.46 -7.49
C PHE A 422 -2.59 -17.69 -7.04
N GLU A 423 -3.77 -17.53 -6.45
CA GLU A 423 -4.59 -18.64 -5.91
C GLU A 423 -5.03 -19.69 -6.94
N ASP A 424 -5.39 -19.26 -8.15
CA ASP A 424 -5.80 -20.15 -9.25
C ASP A 424 -4.60 -20.57 -10.12
N ASP A 425 -3.87 -19.61 -10.70
CA ASP A 425 -2.70 -19.83 -11.56
C ASP A 425 -1.61 -18.75 -11.41
N THR A 426 -1.07 -18.18 -12.49
CA THR A 426 -0.13 -17.04 -12.46
C THR A 426 -0.68 -15.76 -13.11
N CYS A 427 -1.96 -15.71 -13.46
CA CYS A 427 -2.65 -14.52 -13.98
C CYS A 427 -1.99 -13.91 -15.24
N GLY A 428 -1.29 -14.73 -16.02
CA GLY A 428 -0.49 -14.30 -17.18
C GLY A 428 0.87 -13.66 -16.83
N TRP A 429 1.25 -13.58 -15.55
CA TRP A 429 2.64 -13.34 -15.15
C TRP A 429 3.51 -14.54 -15.55
N THR A 430 4.71 -14.25 -16.05
CA THR A 430 5.59 -15.23 -16.71
C THR A 430 7.06 -14.93 -16.45
N ASN A 431 7.87 -15.98 -16.25
CA ASN A 431 9.33 -15.85 -16.34
C ASN A 431 9.72 -15.67 -17.84
N PRO A 432 10.83 -14.98 -18.15
CA PRO A 432 11.40 -14.92 -19.50
C PRO A 432 11.68 -16.29 -20.13
N ASN A 433 11.90 -16.29 -21.44
CA ASN A 433 12.34 -17.49 -22.12
C ASN A 433 13.87 -17.66 -21.95
N LEU A 434 14.34 -18.86 -21.59
CA LEU A 434 15.78 -19.21 -21.47
C LEU A 434 16.66 -18.83 -22.67
N ARG A 435 16.08 -18.60 -23.86
CA ARG A 435 16.79 -18.11 -25.06
C ARG A 435 17.07 -16.60 -25.05
N GLN A 436 16.45 -15.84 -24.17
CA GLN A 436 16.62 -14.39 -24.03
C GLN A 436 17.82 -14.03 -23.15
N GLN A 437 18.19 -14.90 -22.20
CA GLN A 437 19.37 -14.75 -21.33
C GLN A 437 19.39 -13.39 -20.60
N VAL A 438 18.24 -13.04 -19.99
CA VAL A 438 18.06 -11.81 -19.20
C VAL A 438 18.13 -12.06 -17.68
N ASP A 439 18.10 -13.34 -17.30
CA ASP A 439 18.05 -13.88 -15.94
C ASP A 439 18.64 -15.31 -15.88
N ASP A 440 18.89 -15.75 -14.66
CA ASP A 440 19.62 -16.96 -14.26
C ASP A 440 18.77 -17.93 -13.41
N LEU A 441 17.75 -17.40 -12.73
CA LEU A 441 16.79 -18.05 -11.82
C LEU A 441 15.35 -17.71 -12.23
N ASP A 442 14.39 -18.54 -11.80
CA ASP A 442 12.95 -18.35 -12.04
C ASP A 442 12.23 -17.87 -10.76
N PHE A 443 11.12 -17.13 -10.92
CA PHE A 443 10.10 -17.07 -9.86
C PHE A 443 9.19 -18.30 -9.97
N SER A 444 8.93 -18.94 -8.83
CA SER A 444 8.16 -20.18 -8.73
C SER A 444 6.86 -19.95 -7.94
N ARG A 445 5.76 -20.57 -8.35
CA ARG A 445 4.48 -20.55 -7.62
C ARG A 445 4.50 -21.59 -6.50
N VAL A 446 4.47 -21.12 -5.26
CA VAL A 446 4.71 -21.91 -4.05
C VAL A 446 3.45 -22.00 -3.21
N LYS A 447 3.11 -23.20 -2.73
CA LYS A 447 2.03 -23.38 -1.76
C LYS A 447 2.53 -23.11 -0.35
N ALA A 448 1.79 -22.33 0.43
CA ALA A 448 2.07 -22.14 1.85
C ALA A 448 2.06 -23.47 2.62
N SER A 449 2.98 -23.65 3.58
CA SER A 449 3.03 -24.84 4.44
C SER A 449 3.95 -24.65 5.64
N ASN A 450 3.88 -25.53 6.66
CA ASN A 450 4.81 -25.53 7.79
C ASN A 450 6.28 -25.86 7.43
N PHE A 451 6.59 -26.18 6.17
CA PHE A 451 7.94 -26.57 5.72
C PHE A 451 8.61 -25.51 4.83
N VAL A 452 7.90 -24.43 4.49
CA VAL A 452 8.37 -23.32 3.66
C VAL A 452 8.11 -22.02 4.41
N PHE A 453 8.88 -20.97 4.13
CA PHE A 453 8.65 -19.64 4.67
C PHE A 453 8.31 -18.65 3.54
N PRO A 454 7.22 -17.86 3.63
CA PRO A 454 6.26 -17.82 4.74
C PRO A 454 5.41 -19.10 4.85
N THR A 455 5.02 -19.42 6.09
CA THR A 455 4.20 -20.59 6.41
C THR A 455 2.73 -20.39 6.11
N THR A 456 2.30 -19.14 5.95
CA THR A 456 0.96 -18.73 5.51
C THR A 456 1.06 -17.78 4.33
N ASP A 457 0.20 -18.04 3.37
CA ASP A 457 -0.14 -17.17 2.24
C ASP A 457 -0.78 -15.85 2.72
N HIS A 458 -0.68 -14.75 1.95
CA HIS A 458 -1.32 -13.48 2.34
C HIS A 458 -2.80 -13.47 1.93
N SER A 459 -3.05 -13.72 0.64
CA SER A 459 -4.38 -13.72 0.01
C SER A 459 -5.46 -14.45 0.83
N THR A 460 -5.10 -15.59 1.42
CA THR A 460 -5.98 -16.46 2.23
C THR A 460 -5.68 -16.44 3.73
N GLY A 461 -4.57 -15.82 4.15
CA GLY A 461 -4.10 -15.77 5.54
C GLY A 461 -3.79 -17.14 6.17
N ASN A 462 -3.61 -18.21 5.37
CA ASN A 462 -3.49 -19.58 5.88
C ASN A 462 -2.57 -20.50 5.04
N GLN A 463 -2.61 -21.82 5.30
CA GLN A 463 -1.69 -22.82 4.72
C GLN A 463 -2.25 -23.52 3.47
N HIS A 464 -3.35 -23.04 2.92
CA HIS A 464 -3.98 -23.58 1.72
C HIS A 464 -3.80 -22.71 0.47
N GLY A 465 -3.42 -21.44 0.62
CA GLY A 465 -3.13 -20.56 -0.51
C GLY A 465 -1.74 -20.71 -1.13
N PHE A 466 -1.45 -19.86 -2.11
CA PHE A 466 -0.29 -19.89 -2.98
C PHE A 466 0.20 -18.47 -3.33
N TYR A 467 1.49 -18.23 -3.11
CA TYR A 467 2.20 -17.02 -3.52
C TYR A 467 3.25 -17.36 -4.60
N VAL A 468 4.01 -16.37 -5.08
CA VAL A 468 5.25 -16.63 -5.85
C VAL A 468 6.50 -16.28 -5.04
N ALA A 469 7.52 -17.12 -5.13
CA ALA A 469 8.81 -16.91 -4.49
C ALA A 469 9.96 -17.25 -5.44
N LEU A 470 11.06 -16.53 -5.28
CA LEU A 470 12.31 -16.77 -5.99
C LEU A 470 12.79 -18.21 -5.74
N GLU A 471 13.06 -18.98 -6.80
CA GLU A 471 13.52 -20.36 -6.65
C GLU A 471 14.83 -20.41 -5.87
N ASN A 472 14.95 -21.39 -4.95
CA ASN A 472 16.16 -21.64 -4.17
C ASN A 472 16.75 -23.01 -4.56
N PRO A 473 17.35 -23.14 -5.76
CA PRO A 473 17.91 -24.41 -6.22
C PRO A 473 19.17 -24.77 -5.41
N GLU A 474 19.54 -26.06 -5.42
CA GLU A 474 20.79 -26.54 -4.78
C GLU A 474 22.07 -25.88 -5.33
N ARG A 475 21.97 -25.17 -6.46
CA ARG A 475 23.06 -24.45 -7.13
C ARG A 475 22.58 -23.09 -7.63
N LYS A 476 22.70 -22.09 -6.76
CA LYS A 476 22.65 -20.66 -7.07
C LYS A 476 24.01 -20.03 -6.78
N LEU A 477 24.36 -18.96 -7.50
CA LEU A 477 25.60 -18.21 -7.36
C LEU A 477 25.33 -16.83 -6.72
N GLU A 478 26.41 -16.13 -6.36
CA GLU A 478 26.32 -14.78 -5.80
C GLU A 478 25.89 -13.78 -6.90
N GLY A 479 24.70 -13.18 -6.77
CA GLY A 479 24.18 -12.20 -7.72
C GLY A 479 23.31 -12.75 -8.86
N ASP A 480 22.91 -14.03 -8.82
CA ASP A 480 21.97 -14.62 -9.78
C ASP A 480 20.64 -13.83 -9.82
N ARG A 481 20.07 -13.64 -11.00
CA ARG A 481 18.90 -12.78 -11.25
C ARG A 481 17.67 -13.59 -11.65
N ALA A 482 16.48 -13.15 -11.29
CA ALA A 482 15.19 -13.67 -11.79
C ALA A 482 14.26 -12.52 -12.19
N TRP A 483 13.53 -12.66 -13.30
CA TRP A 483 12.45 -11.74 -13.66
C TRP A 483 11.08 -12.41 -13.62
N LEU A 484 10.08 -11.68 -13.12
CA LEU A 484 8.66 -12.00 -13.29
C LEU A 484 8.00 -10.88 -14.12
N LEU A 485 7.61 -11.21 -15.35
CA LEU A 485 7.06 -10.30 -16.35
C LEU A 485 5.53 -10.28 -16.32
N SER A 486 4.93 -9.10 -16.24
CA SER A 486 3.47 -8.94 -16.34
C SER A 486 2.92 -9.25 -17.73
N PRO A 487 1.59 -9.44 -17.86
CA PRO A 487 0.87 -9.18 -19.12
C PRO A 487 1.15 -7.77 -19.67
N VAL A 488 0.92 -7.56 -20.97
CA VAL A 488 1.06 -6.21 -21.57
C VAL A 488 -0.13 -5.35 -21.18
N MET A 489 0.14 -4.26 -20.45
CA MET A 489 -0.85 -3.27 -20.04
C MET A 489 -0.95 -2.13 -21.04
N LYS A 490 -2.16 -1.62 -21.25
CA LYS A 490 -2.43 -0.42 -22.06
C LYS A 490 -2.26 0.84 -21.20
N GLY A 491 -1.31 1.71 -21.54
CA GLY A 491 -1.13 3.03 -20.91
C GLY A 491 -1.79 4.14 -21.72
N GLN A 492 -2.90 4.69 -21.23
CA GLN A 492 -3.71 5.71 -21.91
C GLN A 492 -3.48 7.14 -21.36
N ARG A 493 -2.22 7.52 -21.09
CA ARG A 493 -1.82 8.78 -20.40
C ARG A 493 -2.33 8.95 -18.96
N GLN A 494 -3.16 8.05 -18.46
CA GLN A 494 -3.49 7.93 -17.05
C GLN A 494 -2.28 7.40 -16.27
N ILE A 495 -2.02 7.98 -15.11
CA ILE A 495 -1.12 7.37 -14.13
C ILE A 495 -1.88 6.20 -13.49
N LYS A 496 -1.21 5.07 -13.35
CA LYS A 496 -1.71 3.91 -12.61
C LYS A 496 -0.89 3.71 -11.34
N CYS A 497 -1.41 2.88 -10.44
CA CYS A 497 -0.70 2.39 -9.28
C CYS A 497 -0.49 0.89 -9.38
N LEU A 498 0.70 0.45 -8.96
CA LEU A 498 1.01 -0.92 -8.62
C LEU A 498 0.97 -1.02 -7.10
N SER A 499 0.13 -1.89 -6.56
CA SER A 499 0.25 -2.39 -5.18
C SER A 499 0.50 -3.90 -5.21
N PHE A 500 1.22 -4.40 -4.21
CA PHE A 500 1.57 -5.80 -4.07
C PHE A 500 1.98 -6.08 -2.62
N TRP A 501 1.86 -7.31 -2.17
CA TRP A 501 2.49 -7.75 -0.93
C TRP A 501 3.83 -8.41 -1.23
N TYR A 502 4.82 -8.19 -0.38
CA TYR A 502 6.15 -8.75 -0.51
C TYR A 502 6.66 -9.26 0.82
N LEU A 503 7.61 -10.19 0.75
CA LEU A 503 8.33 -10.68 1.90
C LEU A 503 9.79 -10.88 1.53
N MET A 504 10.67 -10.27 2.33
CA MET A 504 12.13 -10.41 2.23
C MET A 504 12.65 -10.78 3.61
N PHE A 505 12.78 -12.08 3.86
CA PHE A 505 13.15 -12.65 5.15
C PHE A 505 14.47 -13.39 5.05
N GLU A 506 15.30 -13.27 6.08
CA GLU A 506 16.53 -14.05 6.25
C GLU A 506 16.65 -14.49 7.72
N PRO A 507 16.95 -15.77 8.01
CA PRO A 507 17.16 -16.22 9.39
C PRO A 507 18.35 -15.51 10.04
N LEU A 508 18.08 -14.76 11.11
CA LEU A 508 19.09 -14.00 11.85
C LEU A 508 20.23 -14.91 12.38
N GLY A 509 21.43 -14.71 11.86
CA GLY A 509 22.68 -15.33 12.33
C GLY A 509 23.67 -14.30 12.86
N GLU A 510 24.93 -14.70 13.05
CA GLU A 510 26.03 -13.79 13.42
C GLU A 510 26.65 -13.04 12.22
N ALA A 511 26.14 -13.30 11.00
CA ALA A 511 26.58 -12.66 9.76
C ALA A 511 25.69 -11.44 9.41
N GLU A 512 26.24 -10.54 8.60
CA GLU A 512 25.51 -9.41 8.03
C GLU A 512 24.37 -9.91 7.09
N PRO A 513 23.31 -9.10 6.85
CA PRO A 513 22.23 -9.49 5.93
C PRO A 513 22.75 -9.62 4.49
N ASN A 514 22.53 -10.78 3.87
CA ASN A 514 23.07 -11.14 2.56
C ASN A 514 22.03 -11.83 1.65
N LEU A 515 20.74 -11.60 1.87
CA LEU A 515 19.65 -12.16 1.08
C LEU A 515 19.66 -11.72 -0.41
N GLY A 516 20.08 -10.48 -0.70
CA GLY A 516 20.05 -9.92 -2.06
C GLY A 516 19.09 -8.73 -2.18
N SER A 517 18.30 -8.65 -3.26
CA SER A 517 17.38 -7.52 -3.48
C SER A 517 16.10 -7.89 -4.23
N LEU A 518 15.07 -7.07 -4.06
CA LEU A 518 13.81 -7.10 -4.80
C LEU A 518 13.57 -5.71 -5.38
N SER A 519 13.27 -5.63 -6.68
CA SER A 519 13.02 -4.36 -7.37
C SER A 519 11.87 -4.48 -8.36
N ALA A 520 11.12 -3.40 -8.56
CA ALA A 520 10.12 -3.32 -9.63
C ALA A 520 10.56 -2.29 -10.68
N PHE A 521 10.41 -2.66 -11.95
CA PHE A 521 10.74 -1.85 -13.11
C PHE A 521 9.52 -1.69 -14.03
N LEU A 522 9.35 -0.48 -14.56
CA LEU A 522 8.48 -0.21 -15.69
C LEU A 522 9.25 -0.50 -16.99
N MET A 523 8.80 -1.50 -17.74
CA MET A 523 9.37 -1.90 -19.03
C MET A 523 8.54 -1.32 -20.17
N ARG A 524 9.21 -0.61 -21.09
CA ARG A 524 8.64 -0.06 -22.32
C ARG A 524 9.55 -0.30 -23.51
N GLU A 525 9.00 -0.19 -24.71
CA GLU A 525 9.73 -0.13 -25.98
C GLU A 525 9.76 1.34 -26.45
N ASP A 526 10.92 1.85 -26.88
CA ASP A 526 11.04 3.22 -27.40
C ASP A 526 10.75 3.33 -28.91
N ASP A 527 10.75 4.55 -29.45
CA ASP A 527 10.52 4.83 -30.88
C ASP A 527 11.53 4.15 -31.85
N LYS A 528 12.55 3.45 -31.32
CA LYS A 528 13.60 2.74 -32.06
C LYS A 528 13.60 1.24 -31.76
N SER A 529 12.53 0.71 -31.17
CA SER A 529 12.42 -0.67 -30.70
C SER A 529 13.49 -1.10 -29.68
N SER A 530 13.99 -0.15 -28.88
CA SER A 530 14.91 -0.44 -27.77
C SER A 530 14.12 -0.60 -26.47
N ILE A 531 14.44 -1.63 -25.69
CA ILE A 531 13.83 -1.87 -24.38
C ILE A 531 14.37 -0.85 -23.37
N VAL A 532 13.46 -0.10 -22.75
CA VAL A 532 13.74 0.85 -21.67
C VAL A 532 13.15 0.30 -20.37
N LEU A 533 14.02 0.06 -19.39
CA LEU A 533 13.66 -0.33 -18.03
C LEU A 533 13.86 0.86 -17.10
N THR A 534 12.77 1.34 -16.49
CA THR A 534 12.79 2.45 -15.53
C THR A 534 12.49 1.89 -14.14
N PRO A 535 13.38 1.99 -13.14
CA PRO A 535 13.08 1.53 -11.78
C PRO A 535 11.99 2.40 -11.16
N ILE A 536 11.08 1.77 -10.40
CA ILE A 536 9.96 2.44 -9.72
C ILE A 536 9.88 2.11 -8.21
N TRP A 537 10.54 1.02 -7.79
CA TRP A 537 10.58 0.51 -6.41
C TRP A 537 11.82 -0.37 -6.24
N SER A 538 12.55 -0.30 -5.11
CA SER A 538 13.68 -1.20 -4.86
C SER A 538 14.06 -1.29 -3.37
N LEU A 539 14.15 -2.51 -2.83
CA LEU A 539 14.62 -2.81 -1.47
C LEU A 539 15.74 -3.87 -1.48
N GLN A 540 16.58 -3.82 -0.46
CA GLN A 540 17.79 -4.63 -0.28
C GLN A 540 17.74 -5.41 1.04
N ASN A 541 18.09 -6.69 1.02
CA ASN A 541 18.17 -7.61 2.15
C ASN A 541 16.92 -7.69 3.04
N PHE A 542 17.07 -8.20 4.27
CA PHE A 542 16.02 -8.41 5.26
C PHE A 542 15.14 -7.17 5.45
N GLN A 543 13.83 -7.33 5.23
CA GLN A 543 12.81 -6.30 5.51
C GLN A 543 11.94 -6.66 6.72
N GLY A 544 11.74 -7.96 7.01
CA GLY A 544 11.03 -8.37 8.23
C GLY A 544 10.64 -9.86 8.27
N LEU A 545 9.67 -10.17 9.14
CA LEU A 545 9.24 -11.53 9.48
C LEU A 545 7.84 -11.90 8.97
N THR A 546 7.22 -11.02 8.19
CA THR A 546 5.83 -11.11 7.74
C THR A 546 5.70 -10.50 6.33
N TRP A 547 4.52 -10.61 5.74
CA TRP A 547 4.14 -9.88 4.53
C TRP A 547 4.10 -8.36 4.81
N TYR A 548 4.66 -7.59 3.88
CA TYR A 548 4.65 -6.12 3.86
C TYR A 548 3.98 -5.60 2.60
N PHE A 549 3.29 -4.46 2.73
CA PHE A 549 2.65 -3.79 1.60
C PHE A 549 3.65 -2.93 0.81
N GLY A 550 3.84 -3.25 -0.46
CA GLY A 550 4.60 -2.49 -1.44
C GLY A 550 3.69 -1.69 -2.38
N GLN A 551 4.08 -0.47 -2.74
CA GLN A 551 3.35 0.35 -3.69
C GLN A 551 4.28 1.19 -4.57
N ALA A 552 3.93 1.42 -5.84
CA ALA A 552 4.67 2.28 -6.75
C ALA A 552 3.80 2.92 -7.85
N PRO A 553 4.05 4.18 -8.24
CA PRO A 553 3.35 4.84 -9.35
C PRO A 553 3.87 4.40 -10.72
N LEU A 554 2.96 3.92 -11.57
CA LEU A 554 3.19 3.52 -12.95
C LEU A 554 2.94 4.70 -13.89
N ARG A 555 4.02 5.34 -14.36
CA ARG A 555 3.96 6.50 -15.27
C ARG A 555 4.40 6.11 -16.68
N ALA A 556 3.45 5.66 -17.49
CA ALA A 556 3.66 5.18 -18.85
C ALA A 556 2.79 5.89 -19.88
N ASP A 557 3.43 6.55 -20.84
CA ASP A 557 2.84 6.79 -22.17
C ASP A 557 3.02 5.52 -23.01
N GLY A 558 1.93 5.00 -23.58
CA GLY A 558 1.92 3.81 -24.43
C GLY A 558 1.80 2.49 -23.66
N ASP A 559 1.90 1.38 -24.39
CA ASP A 559 1.87 0.03 -23.82
C ASP A 559 3.12 -0.25 -22.98
N PHE A 560 2.96 -1.00 -21.88
CA PHE A 560 4.05 -1.30 -20.95
C PHE A 560 3.89 -2.67 -20.28
N LYS A 561 4.96 -3.11 -19.61
CA LYS A 561 4.95 -4.20 -18.63
C LYS A 561 5.49 -3.71 -17.28
N VAL A 562 5.09 -4.36 -16.21
CA VAL A 562 5.82 -4.36 -14.94
C VAL A 562 6.74 -5.59 -14.95
N VAL A 563 7.94 -5.41 -14.43
CA VAL A 563 8.92 -6.47 -14.20
C VAL A 563 9.31 -6.42 -12.74
N PHE A 564 9.00 -7.48 -11.99
CA PHE A 564 9.65 -7.72 -10.71
C PHE A 564 10.97 -8.42 -10.97
N GLU A 565 12.03 -7.93 -10.33
CA GLU A 565 13.38 -8.48 -10.40
C GLU A 565 13.81 -8.89 -9.00
N GLY A 566 14.04 -10.19 -8.82
CA GLY A 566 14.80 -10.72 -7.69
C GLY A 566 16.27 -10.80 -8.08
N VAL A 567 17.16 -10.45 -7.17
CA VAL A 567 18.58 -10.77 -7.27
C VAL A 567 18.97 -11.50 -6.00
N TRP A 568 19.52 -12.71 -6.12
CA TRP A 568 19.98 -13.49 -4.99
C TRP A 568 21.32 -12.96 -4.47
N GLY A 569 21.46 -12.81 -3.16
CA GLY A 569 22.67 -12.35 -2.50
C GLY A 569 23.73 -13.45 -2.35
N ALA A 570 24.15 -13.75 -1.12
CA ALA A 570 25.10 -14.83 -0.86
C ALA A 570 24.53 -16.21 -1.20
N ALA A 571 25.32 -17.06 -1.87
CA ALA A 571 24.90 -18.38 -2.34
C ALA A 571 24.45 -19.34 -1.21
N ASP A 572 24.98 -19.16 0.00
CA ASP A 572 24.64 -19.92 1.21
C ASP A 572 23.52 -19.28 2.05
N SER A 573 22.95 -18.14 1.63
CA SER A 573 21.74 -17.56 2.23
C SER A 573 20.58 -18.55 2.19
N LYS A 574 19.78 -18.50 3.26
CA LYS A 574 18.64 -19.39 3.56
C LYS A 574 17.34 -18.61 3.76
N GLY A 575 17.30 -17.38 3.29
CA GLY A 575 16.10 -16.56 3.32
C GLY A 575 15.11 -16.90 2.20
N THR A 576 14.12 -16.03 2.05
CA THR A 576 13.11 -16.07 0.98
C THR A 576 12.83 -14.65 0.50
N ILE A 577 12.72 -14.49 -0.83
CA ILE A 577 12.11 -13.32 -1.48
C ILE A 577 10.81 -13.80 -2.14
N ALA A 578 9.67 -13.25 -1.71
CA ALA A 578 8.34 -13.61 -2.18
C ALA A 578 7.44 -12.40 -2.49
N LEU A 579 6.43 -12.61 -3.33
CA LEU A 579 5.42 -11.66 -3.79
C LEU A 579 4.03 -12.33 -3.76
N ASP A 580 3.00 -11.56 -3.42
CA ASP A 580 1.58 -11.97 -3.39
C ASP A 580 0.67 -10.74 -3.64
N ASP A 581 -0.64 -10.96 -3.81
CA ASP A 581 -1.70 -9.93 -3.85
C ASP A 581 -1.36 -8.70 -4.76
N ILE A 582 -0.91 -8.96 -5.99
CA ILE A 582 -0.62 -7.89 -6.95
C ILE A 582 -1.93 -7.28 -7.45
N SER A 583 -2.03 -5.96 -7.48
CA SER A 583 -3.22 -5.22 -7.95
C SER A 583 -2.80 -3.94 -8.69
N ILE A 584 -3.48 -3.62 -9.79
CA ILE A 584 -3.12 -2.47 -10.64
C ILE A 584 -4.33 -1.58 -10.97
N PHE A 585 -4.41 -0.44 -10.27
CA PHE A 585 -5.54 0.49 -10.28
C PHE A 585 -5.21 1.86 -10.89
N GLU A 586 -6.22 2.72 -11.10
CA GLU A 586 -6.01 4.11 -11.54
C GLU A 586 -5.78 5.03 -10.34
N GLY A 587 -4.69 5.80 -10.37
CA GLY A 587 -4.21 6.57 -9.22
C GLY A 587 -2.80 7.13 -9.42
N ASN A 588 -2.37 8.02 -8.52
CA ASN A 588 -1.03 8.62 -8.53
C ASN A 588 -0.39 8.54 -7.15
N CYS A 589 -0.29 7.31 -6.66
CA CYS A 589 0.26 6.91 -5.38
C CYS A 589 1.71 7.38 -5.13
N PRO A 590 2.08 7.55 -3.84
CA PRO A 590 3.49 7.51 -3.43
C PRO A 590 4.05 6.09 -3.56
N THR A 591 5.38 5.98 -3.65
CA THR A 591 6.08 4.72 -3.45
C THR A 591 6.09 4.36 -1.96
N ILE A 592 5.74 3.13 -1.60
CA ILE A 592 5.67 2.64 -0.22
C ILE A 592 6.47 1.33 -0.11
N PRO A 593 7.32 1.13 0.93
CA PRO A 593 7.73 2.12 1.95
C PRO A 593 8.61 3.24 1.38
N GLU A 594 8.85 4.33 2.11
CA GLU A 594 9.72 5.43 1.64
C GLU A 594 11.15 4.95 1.31
N ALA A 595 11.66 3.95 2.04
CA ALA A 595 12.95 3.31 1.78
C ALA A 595 13.06 2.68 0.38
N ALA A 596 11.92 2.34 -0.24
CA ALA A 596 11.84 1.75 -1.57
C ALA A 596 11.82 2.78 -2.72
N VAL A 597 11.76 4.09 -2.41
CA VAL A 597 11.84 5.17 -3.41
C VAL A 597 13.19 5.11 -4.11
N VAL A 598 13.17 4.96 -5.44
CA VAL A 598 14.37 5.03 -6.28
C VAL A 598 14.53 6.43 -6.86
N ARG A 599 15.72 7.02 -6.75
CA ARG A 599 16.02 8.39 -7.21
C ARG A 599 17.12 8.43 -8.27
N ALA A 600 17.13 9.51 -9.04
CA ALA A 600 18.29 9.85 -9.88
C ALA A 600 19.52 10.02 -8.97
N GLY A 601 20.57 9.23 -9.23
CA GLY A 601 21.78 9.17 -8.39
C GLY A 601 21.88 7.89 -7.55
N ASP A 602 20.79 7.18 -7.29
CA ASP A 602 20.85 5.87 -6.62
C ASP A 602 21.59 4.86 -7.50
N CYS A 603 22.51 4.08 -6.90
CA CYS A 603 23.16 2.96 -7.57
C CYS A 603 23.86 2.00 -6.61
N THR A 604 23.45 0.72 -6.65
CA THR A 604 24.16 -0.43 -6.07
C THR A 604 25.24 -0.99 -7.02
N PHE A 605 25.36 -0.43 -8.23
CA PHE A 605 26.25 -0.86 -9.33
C PHE A 605 26.11 -2.30 -9.85
N THR A 606 25.39 -3.18 -9.16
CA THR A 606 25.00 -4.55 -9.52
C THR A 606 24.20 -4.69 -10.84
N ARG A 607 23.73 -3.57 -11.42
CA ARG A 607 23.09 -3.50 -12.74
C ARG A 607 23.82 -2.52 -13.69
N GLY A 608 25.13 -2.37 -13.53
CA GLY A 608 25.92 -1.35 -14.21
C GLY A 608 25.76 0.04 -13.58
N SER A 609 26.18 1.10 -14.27
CA SER A 609 26.42 2.41 -13.63
C SER A 609 25.17 3.23 -13.25
N CYS A 610 23.94 2.73 -13.40
CA CYS A 610 22.69 3.46 -13.13
C CYS A 610 22.62 4.87 -13.76
N GLY A 611 23.30 5.08 -14.89
CA GLY A 611 23.40 6.37 -15.57
C GLY A 611 24.51 7.30 -15.07
N TRP A 612 25.25 6.95 -14.00
CA TRP A 612 26.53 7.58 -13.65
C TRP A 612 27.55 7.40 -14.77
N ARG A 613 28.40 8.41 -14.97
CA ARG A 613 29.34 8.50 -16.09
C ARG A 613 30.73 8.86 -15.59
N ASN A 614 31.73 8.15 -16.07
CA ASN A 614 33.12 8.53 -15.86
C ASN A 614 33.49 9.64 -16.87
N LEU A 615 34.01 10.76 -16.37
CA LEU A 615 34.49 11.90 -17.18
C LEU A 615 36.02 11.98 -17.25
N THR A 616 36.72 11.00 -16.69
CA THR A 616 38.18 10.92 -16.75
C THR A 616 38.63 10.62 -18.18
N SER A 617 39.55 11.42 -18.71
CA SER A 617 40.00 11.36 -20.11
C SER A 617 41.24 10.50 -20.34
N ASP A 618 41.83 9.94 -19.27
CA ASP A 618 42.97 9.04 -19.34
C ASP A 618 42.48 7.58 -19.48
N PRO A 619 42.89 6.84 -20.52
CA PRO A 619 42.43 5.47 -20.77
C PRO A 619 43.04 4.43 -19.82
N ASP A 620 44.17 4.73 -19.17
CA ASP A 620 44.82 3.83 -18.21
C ASP A 620 44.35 4.09 -16.76
N PHE A 621 43.70 5.23 -16.50
CA PHE A 621 43.28 5.68 -15.16
C PHE A 621 41.78 6.03 -15.13
N TYR A 622 40.94 5.03 -14.89
CA TYR A 622 39.48 5.17 -14.96
C TYR A 622 38.77 4.36 -13.86
N TRP A 623 37.67 4.91 -13.32
CA TRP A 623 36.75 4.18 -12.43
C TRP A 623 36.27 2.90 -13.12
N THR A 624 36.51 1.75 -12.48
CA THR A 624 36.31 0.40 -12.99
C THR A 624 35.27 -0.32 -12.13
N SER A 625 34.34 -1.04 -12.76
CA SER A 625 33.44 -1.96 -12.04
C SER A 625 34.21 -3.18 -11.55
N ALA A 626 33.94 -3.60 -10.31
CA ALA A 626 34.51 -4.82 -9.75
C ALA A 626 34.08 -6.06 -10.56
N SER A 627 34.96 -7.06 -10.59
CA SER A 627 34.69 -8.35 -11.23
C SER A 627 35.39 -9.47 -10.49
N VAL A 628 34.91 -10.70 -10.65
CA VAL A 628 35.47 -11.91 -10.02
C VAL A 628 36.98 -12.08 -10.31
N ILE A 629 37.45 -11.60 -11.48
CA ILE A 629 38.84 -11.71 -11.94
C ILE A 629 39.66 -10.44 -11.60
N ARG A 630 39.05 -9.26 -11.62
CA ARG A 630 39.72 -7.95 -11.40
C ARG A 630 38.95 -7.14 -10.35
N ARG A 631 39.48 -7.12 -9.13
CA ARG A 631 38.95 -6.41 -7.94
C ARG A 631 40.07 -6.22 -6.89
N PRO A 632 40.05 -5.15 -6.06
CA PRO A 632 41.03 -4.99 -4.99
C PRO A 632 40.88 -6.06 -3.90
N ILE A 633 42.00 -6.67 -3.47
CA ILE A 633 42.15 -7.43 -2.20
C ILE A 633 41.10 -8.56 -1.98
N ASN A 634 40.46 -9.07 -3.04
CA ASN A 634 39.27 -9.96 -2.95
C ASN A 634 38.12 -9.39 -2.12
N MET A 635 38.00 -8.07 -2.06
CA MET A 635 36.89 -7.39 -1.39
C MET A 635 35.54 -7.82 -1.99
N LYS A 636 34.58 -8.05 -1.10
CA LYS A 636 33.19 -8.34 -1.45
C LYS A 636 32.39 -7.04 -1.56
N ASP A 637 31.39 -7.08 -2.42
CA ASP A 637 30.33 -6.09 -2.60
C ASP A 637 29.64 -5.75 -1.28
N HIS A 638 29.24 -4.50 -1.08
CA HIS A 638 28.56 -4.10 0.15
C HIS A 638 27.06 -4.43 0.10
N THR A 639 26.40 -4.31 -1.05
CA THR A 639 24.94 -4.45 -1.14
C THR A 639 24.45 -5.81 -0.65
N TYR A 640 25.14 -6.92 -0.98
CA TYR A 640 24.79 -8.26 -0.51
C TYR A 640 25.98 -9.25 -0.49
N GLY A 641 27.19 -8.73 -0.25
CA GLY A 641 28.37 -9.57 -0.02
C GLY A 641 28.88 -10.31 -1.26
N ALA A 642 28.43 -10.00 -2.47
CA ALA A 642 28.80 -10.73 -3.68
C ALA A 642 30.24 -10.50 -4.15
N SER A 643 30.69 -11.35 -5.07
CA SER A 643 32.02 -11.28 -5.68
C SER A 643 32.26 -10.10 -6.64
N ALA A 644 31.20 -9.35 -6.99
CA ALA A 644 31.21 -8.15 -7.82
C ALA A 644 29.91 -7.36 -7.63
N GLY A 645 29.95 -6.06 -7.95
CA GLY A 645 28.80 -5.14 -7.98
C GLY A 645 29.31 -3.70 -7.97
N TYR A 646 29.97 -3.31 -6.87
CA TYR A 646 30.65 -2.03 -6.61
C TYR A 646 31.63 -1.48 -7.68
N LEU A 647 31.98 -0.19 -7.56
CA LEU A 647 33.05 0.46 -8.34
C LEU A 647 34.34 0.64 -7.54
N TYR A 648 35.47 0.73 -8.24
CA TYR A 648 36.75 1.10 -7.63
C TYR A 648 37.70 1.81 -8.60
N PHE A 649 38.79 2.37 -8.08
CA PHE A 649 39.98 2.70 -8.85
C PHE A 649 41.24 2.30 -8.08
N ASP A 650 42.29 1.84 -8.78
CA ASP A 650 43.57 1.46 -8.21
C ASP A 650 44.76 2.10 -8.94
N VAL A 651 45.70 2.66 -8.18
CA VAL A 651 46.92 3.30 -8.69
C VAL A 651 48.15 2.65 -8.08
N PHE A 652 48.93 1.94 -8.91
CA PHE A 652 50.20 1.30 -8.52
C PHE A 652 51.38 1.74 -9.41
N ASN A 653 51.29 2.93 -10.02
CA ASN A 653 52.25 3.41 -11.01
C ASN A 653 53.34 4.32 -10.39
N LEU A 654 54.59 3.86 -10.43
CA LEU A 654 55.74 4.58 -9.85
C LEU A 654 56.10 5.89 -10.57
N ASN A 655 55.57 6.16 -11.77
CA ASN A 655 55.96 7.30 -12.62
C ASN A 655 55.26 8.64 -12.28
N SER A 656 55.15 8.93 -10.98
CA SER A 656 55.15 10.29 -10.40
C SER A 656 54.25 11.38 -11.03
N ARG A 657 52.96 11.12 -11.22
CA ARG A 657 51.93 12.18 -11.40
C ARG A 657 50.67 11.84 -10.62
N THR A 658 50.08 12.83 -9.95
CA THR A 658 48.75 12.67 -9.32
C THR A 658 47.70 12.66 -10.43
N GLN A 659 47.05 11.51 -10.61
CA GLN A 659 45.89 11.37 -11.49
C GLN A 659 44.62 11.76 -10.72
N ARG A 660 43.64 12.37 -11.42
CA ARG A 660 42.32 12.71 -10.86
C ARG A 660 41.24 12.03 -11.67
N LEU A 661 40.40 11.25 -11.01
CA LEU A 661 39.37 10.43 -11.64
C LEU A 661 37.99 10.93 -11.23
N GLN A 662 37.19 11.43 -12.19
CA GLN A 662 35.87 12.00 -11.92
C GLN A 662 34.74 11.07 -12.39
N LEU A 663 33.88 10.66 -11.44
CA LEU A 663 32.62 9.96 -11.69
C LEU A 663 31.46 10.91 -11.39
N VAL A 664 30.51 11.05 -12.32
CA VAL A 664 29.45 12.08 -12.27
C VAL A 664 28.06 11.45 -12.40
N SER A 665 27.13 11.90 -11.56
CA SER A 665 25.76 11.38 -11.49
C SER A 665 24.91 11.73 -12.71
N PRO A 666 23.74 11.07 -12.90
CA PRO A 666 22.62 11.69 -13.60
C PRO A 666 22.29 13.09 -13.05
N VAL A 667 21.61 13.93 -13.84
CA VAL A 667 21.06 15.20 -13.33
C VAL A 667 19.93 14.88 -12.35
N MET A 668 19.99 15.51 -11.17
CA MET A 668 18.95 15.48 -10.16
C MET A 668 18.08 16.74 -10.25
N GLU A 669 16.78 16.55 -10.09
CA GLU A 669 15.80 17.63 -9.98
C GLU A 669 15.80 18.23 -8.57
N PRO A 670 15.39 19.51 -8.42
CA PRO A 670 15.19 20.12 -7.10
C PRO A 670 14.07 19.44 -6.31
N SER A 671 14.10 19.54 -4.98
CA SER A 671 12.97 19.10 -4.15
C SER A 671 11.81 20.09 -4.22
N VAL A 672 10.59 19.56 -4.17
CA VAL A 672 9.33 20.33 -4.36
C VAL A 672 9.18 21.45 -3.33
N ASP A 673 9.61 21.21 -2.11
CA ASP A 673 9.58 22.12 -0.96
C ASP A 673 10.91 22.83 -0.69
N ARG A 674 11.96 22.53 -1.48
CA ARG A 674 13.35 22.95 -1.27
C ARG A 674 14.00 22.41 0.02
N SER A 675 13.45 21.35 0.62
CA SER A 675 14.15 20.61 1.70
C SER A 675 15.42 19.95 1.16
N PRO A 676 16.55 20.03 1.88
CA PRO A 676 17.81 19.41 1.44
C PRO A 676 17.65 17.88 1.31
N PHE A 677 18.45 17.27 0.44
CA PHE A 677 18.57 15.81 0.37
C PHE A 677 19.78 15.34 1.22
N CYS A 678 19.81 14.06 1.56
CA CYS A 678 20.99 13.39 2.08
C CYS A 678 21.52 12.41 1.03
N PHE A 679 22.79 12.53 0.64
CA PHE A 679 23.49 11.49 -0.11
C PHE A 679 24.23 10.58 0.86
N THR A 680 24.12 9.27 0.67
CA THR A 680 24.87 8.25 1.40
C THR A 680 25.57 7.31 0.44
N PHE A 681 26.73 6.83 0.83
CA PHE A 681 27.48 5.80 0.10
C PHE A 681 28.42 5.05 1.04
N TRP A 682 28.81 3.85 0.66
CA TRP A 682 29.88 3.10 1.31
C TRP A 682 31.18 3.23 0.50
N PHE A 683 32.32 3.24 1.19
CA PHE A 683 33.63 3.33 0.56
C PHE A 683 34.68 2.61 1.42
N ALA A 684 35.72 2.05 0.81
CA ALA A 684 36.88 1.54 1.55
C ALA A 684 38.19 1.97 0.89
N GLY A 685 39.21 2.19 1.71
CA GLY A 685 40.52 2.68 1.28
C GLY A 685 41.55 1.57 1.17
N PHE A 686 42.49 1.69 0.23
CA PHE A 686 43.63 0.77 0.17
C PHE A 686 44.89 1.41 -0.40
N GLY A 687 46.03 0.80 -0.10
CA GLY A 687 47.37 1.28 -0.49
C GLY A 687 48.18 1.86 0.66
N ALA A 688 49.29 2.50 0.32
CA ALA A 688 50.29 2.99 1.27
C ALA A 688 50.59 4.49 1.14
N ASP A 689 50.06 5.17 0.11
CA ASP A 689 50.19 6.62 -0.02
C ASP A 689 49.19 7.37 0.84
N ASN A 690 49.69 8.02 1.90
CA ASN A 690 48.95 8.91 2.76
C ASN A 690 48.27 10.07 2.00
N ASN A 691 48.67 10.43 0.78
CA ASN A 691 48.03 11.46 -0.05
C ASN A 691 46.87 10.96 -0.92
N THR A 692 46.47 9.70 -0.77
CA THR A 692 45.25 9.15 -1.37
C THR A 692 44.01 9.84 -0.78
N THR A 693 43.19 10.48 -1.62
CA THR A 693 41.97 11.22 -1.21
C THR A 693 40.77 10.89 -2.09
N LEU A 694 39.59 10.87 -1.46
CA LEU A 694 38.29 10.80 -2.11
C LEU A 694 37.50 12.07 -1.77
N LYS A 695 36.87 12.71 -2.75
CA LYS A 695 36.13 13.97 -2.57
C LYS A 695 34.78 13.92 -3.25
N LEU A 696 33.84 14.67 -2.71
CA LEU A 696 32.52 14.89 -3.29
C LEU A 696 32.29 16.37 -3.53
N PHE A 697 31.97 16.71 -4.77
CA PHE A 697 31.53 18.04 -5.16
C PHE A 697 30.06 18.01 -5.60
N GLN A 698 29.34 19.09 -5.33
CA GLN A 698 28.05 19.36 -5.93
C GLN A 698 28.22 20.38 -7.07
N ARG A 699 27.79 20.00 -8.27
CA ARG A 699 27.87 20.78 -9.50
C ARG A 699 26.47 21.28 -9.91
N PRO A 700 26.24 22.59 -10.14
CA PRO A 700 25.02 23.08 -10.77
C PRO A 700 24.87 22.50 -12.19
N ALA A 701 23.69 21.99 -12.55
CA ALA A 701 23.54 21.23 -13.81
C ALA A 701 23.44 22.12 -15.06
N GLN A 702 22.63 23.17 -15.01
CA GLN A 702 22.41 24.18 -16.07
C GLN A 702 21.46 25.27 -15.56
N ASP A 703 21.34 26.38 -16.30
CA ASP A 703 20.28 27.38 -16.10
C ASP A 703 19.02 27.07 -16.93
N ASP A 704 17.92 27.78 -16.67
CA ASP A 704 16.64 27.60 -17.38
C ASP A 704 16.70 27.99 -18.87
N ASN A 705 17.76 28.70 -19.31
CA ASN A 705 18.01 29.05 -20.71
C ASN A 705 18.89 28.02 -21.44
N ASN A 706 19.15 26.87 -20.81
CA ASN A 706 19.88 25.75 -21.39
C ASN A 706 21.33 26.10 -21.78
N GLN A 707 21.96 27.07 -21.08
CA GLN A 707 23.39 27.37 -21.23
C GLN A 707 24.25 26.53 -20.28
N LEU A 708 25.29 25.91 -20.83
CA LEU A 708 26.31 25.20 -20.06
C LEU A 708 27.08 26.20 -19.17
N ILE A 709 26.98 26.02 -17.85
CA ILE A 709 27.90 26.63 -16.88
C ILE A 709 29.23 25.88 -17.01
N ASN A 710 30.09 26.36 -17.91
CA ASN A 710 31.30 25.66 -18.36
C ASN A 710 32.53 25.87 -17.45
N ASP A 711 32.42 26.66 -16.38
CA ASP A 711 33.55 26.97 -15.49
C ASP A 711 33.64 26.00 -14.30
N LEU A 712 34.77 25.32 -14.19
CA LEU A 712 35.14 24.40 -13.10
C LEU A 712 35.43 25.11 -11.75
N THR A 713 35.05 26.38 -11.61
CA THR A 713 35.26 27.19 -10.39
C THR A 713 34.15 27.06 -9.35
N ASP A 714 32.97 26.61 -9.79
CA ASP A 714 31.72 26.71 -9.02
C ASP A 714 31.29 25.35 -8.41
N ASP A 715 32.08 24.29 -8.63
CA ASP A 715 31.91 22.97 -7.99
C ASP A 715 32.09 23.08 -6.46
N ILE A 716 31.00 22.93 -5.71
CA ILE A 716 30.99 23.10 -4.26
C ILE A 716 31.53 21.82 -3.59
N LEU A 717 32.70 21.89 -2.95
CA LEU A 717 33.26 20.78 -2.17
C LEU A 717 32.41 20.52 -0.90
N ILE A 718 31.58 19.48 -0.94
CA ILE A 718 30.65 19.12 0.15
C ILE A 718 31.19 18.02 1.08
N TRP A 719 32.10 17.16 0.61
CA TRP A 719 32.73 16.09 1.38
C TRP A 719 34.17 15.81 0.91
N ASN A 720 35.03 15.36 1.81
CA ASN A 720 36.46 15.14 1.56
C ASN A 720 37.01 14.15 2.61
N TYR A 721 37.67 13.09 2.16
CA TYR A 721 38.33 12.08 3.00
C TYR A 721 39.76 11.82 2.49
N LYS A 722 40.65 11.50 3.43
CA LYS A 722 42.06 11.21 3.19
C LYS A 722 42.42 9.89 3.87
N LEU A 723 43.04 8.97 3.12
CA LEU A 723 43.25 7.57 3.51
C LEU A 723 43.91 7.41 4.89
N GLN A 724 43.26 6.64 5.79
CA GLN A 724 43.74 6.36 7.15
C GLN A 724 44.16 4.89 7.38
N GLN A 725 44.36 4.12 6.30
CA GLN A 725 44.73 2.69 6.31
C GLN A 725 43.62 1.72 6.77
N THR A 726 42.35 2.08 6.56
CA THR A 726 41.16 1.25 6.77
C THR A 726 40.75 0.49 5.50
N ILE A 727 40.79 -0.85 5.55
CA ILE A 727 40.47 -1.76 4.42
C ILE A 727 39.00 -2.24 4.48
N GLU A 728 38.30 -1.95 5.58
CA GLU A 728 36.88 -2.27 5.81
C GLU A 728 35.97 -1.20 5.18
N TRP A 729 34.70 -1.55 4.92
CA TRP A 729 33.70 -0.61 4.39
C TRP A 729 33.36 0.47 5.43
N GLU A 730 33.64 1.74 5.11
CA GLU A 730 33.24 2.93 5.89
C GLU A 730 31.96 3.56 5.30
N PHE A 731 31.05 4.00 6.18
CA PHE A 731 29.82 4.68 5.78
C PHE A 731 30.00 6.20 5.69
N ALA A 732 29.80 6.76 4.50
CA ALA A 732 29.75 8.19 4.25
C ALA A 732 28.31 8.70 4.11
N GLN A 733 28.05 9.89 4.65
CA GLN A 733 26.83 10.64 4.36
C GLN A 733 27.07 12.16 4.37
N VAL A 734 26.32 12.89 3.55
CA VAL A 734 26.45 14.35 3.40
C VAL A 734 25.15 14.98 2.87
N ALA A 735 24.79 16.14 3.42
CA ALA A 735 23.64 16.91 2.94
C ALA A 735 23.94 17.62 1.60
N LEU A 736 22.93 17.65 0.73
CA LEU A 736 22.93 18.26 -0.60
C LEU A 736 22.02 19.49 -0.64
N VAL A 737 22.38 20.50 -1.43
CA VAL A 737 21.50 21.66 -1.68
C VAL A 737 20.55 21.33 -2.83
N SER A 738 19.25 21.32 -2.56
CA SER A 738 18.20 20.84 -3.47
C SER A 738 17.38 21.95 -4.14
N GLY A 739 17.80 23.22 -4.02
CA GLY A 739 17.03 24.37 -4.52
C GLY A 739 17.09 24.61 -6.04
N THR A 740 17.97 23.91 -6.76
CA THR A 740 18.16 23.97 -8.23
C THR A 740 18.59 22.60 -8.75
N ARG A 741 18.61 22.39 -10.09
CA ARG A 741 19.05 21.14 -10.72
C ARG A 741 20.57 20.97 -10.56
N PHE A 742 21.03 19.78 -10.18
CA PHE A 742 22.45 19.54 -9.84
C PHE A 742 22.94 18.14 -10.22
N GLN A 743 24.26 17.95 -10.14
CA GLN A 743 24.94 16.66 -10.23
C GLN A 743 25.90 16.49 -9.05
N ILE A 744 26.16 15.24 -8.67
CA ILE A 744 27.24 14.86 -7.77
C ILE A 744 28.47 14.48 -8.60
N VAL A 745 29.64 14.92 -8.17
CA VAL A 745 30.94 14.56 -8.75
C VAL A 745 31.80 13.92 -7.66
N ILE A 746 32.16 12.65 -7.84
CA ILE A 746 33.14 11.95 -7.00
C ILE A 746 34.51 12.09 -7.67
N GLU A 747 35.46 12.74 -6.99
CA GLU A 747 36.86 12.83 -7.43
C GLU A 747 37.75 11.90 -6.58
N GLY A 748 38.30 10.88 -7.23
CA GLY A 748 39.39 10.05 -6.70
C GLY A 748 40.77 10.59 -7.08
N SER A 749 41.74 10.51 -6.18
CA SER A 749 43.13 10.95 -6.42
C SER A 749 44.11 10.16 -5.54
N SER A 750 45.12 9.52 -6.14
CA SER A 750 46.18 8.77 -5.43
C SER A 750 47.49 8.73 -6.22
N PHE A 751 48.63 8.46 -5.54
CA PHE A 751 49.88 8.03 -6.16
C PHE A 751 50.22 6.54 -5.96
N ASN A 752 49.74 5.90 -4.88
CA ASN A 752 50.01 4.49 -4.56
C ASN A 752 48.92 3.93 -3.63
N GLY A 753 47.76 3.60 -4.20
CA GLY A 753 46.55 3.23 -3.51
C GLY A 753 45.29 3.48 -4.33
N GLY A 754 44.13 3.46 -3.67
CA GLY A 754 42.83 3.58 -4.31
C GLY A 754 41.68 3.61 -3.32
N PHE A 755 40.47 3.64 -3.86
CA PHE A 755 39.23 3.49 -3.11
C PHE A 755 38.25 2.57 -3.87
N THR A 756 37.48 1.78 -3.12
CA THR A 756 36.19 1.24 -3.57
C THR A 756 35.08 2.21 -3.18
N VAL A 757 33.97 2.22 -3.93
CA VAL A 757 32.74 2.97 -3.63
C VAL A 757 31.52 2.16 -4.05
N ASP A 758 30.46 2.19 -3.24
CA ASP A 758 29.28 1.34 -3.40
C ASP A 758 28.01 1.94 -2.73
N ASP A 759 26.85 1.32 -2.99
CA ASP A 759 25.58 1.58 -2.30
C ASP A 759 25.18 3.07 -2.25
N PHE A 760 25.15 3.70 -3.42
CA PHE A 760 24.76 5.10 -3.57
C PHE A 760 23.25 5.24 -3.38
N LYS A 761 22.83 6.09 -2.43
CA LYS A 761 21.42 6.38 -2.14
C LYS A 761 21.19 7.86 -1.85
N VAL A 762 20.05 8.37 -2.29
CA VAL A 762 19.59 9.75 -2.03
C VAL A 762 18.27 9.72 -1.22
N TYR A 763 18.29 10.28 -0.02
CA TYR A 763 17.12 10.38 0.87
C TYR A 763 16.59 11.82 0.96
N ASN A 764 15.32 11.96 1.35
CA ASN A 764 14.76 13.24 1.79
C ASN A 764 15.41 13.70 3.10
N GLY A 765 15.52 15.02 3.30
CA GLY A 765 15.94 15.63 4.57
C GLY A 765 17.45 15.83 4.74
N ALA A 766 17.80 16.66 5.73
CA ALA A 766 19.19 16.98 6.07
C ALA A 766 19.85 15.87 6.89
N CYS A 767 21.13 15.59 6.63
CA CYS A 767 21.93 14.68 7.43
C CYS A 767 23.30 15.27 7.82
N ALA A 768 23.79 14.91 9.01
CA ALA A 768 25.11 15.34 9.48
C ALA A 768 26.22 14.67 8.67
N ARG A 769 27.30 15.39 8.32
CA ARG A 769 28.44 14.81 7.60
C ARG A 769 29.07 13.63 8.37
N ARG A 770 29.30 12.51 7.69
CA ARG A 770 30.14 11.39 8.17
C ARG A 770 31.18 11.01 7.11
N PRO A 771 32.43 10.67 7.48
CA PRO A 771 33.04 10.83 8.80
C PRO A 771 33.08 12.30 9.25
N ARG A 772 33.11 12.55 10.57
CA ARG A 772 33.03 13.92 11.13
C ARG A 772 34.25 14.78 10.81
N ASP A 773 35.41 14.15 10.65
CA ASP A 773 36.69 14.83 10.37
C ASP A 773 36.86 15.24 8.89
N GLY A 774 35.83 15.01 8.07
CA GLY A 774 35.76 15.42 6.67
C GLY A 774 35.75 16.94 6.51
N THR A 775 36.94 17.53 6.42
CA THR A 775 37.14 18.97 6.26
C THR A 775 36.71 19.45 4.87
N ALA A 776 35.60 20.20 4.84
CA ALA A 776 35.25 21.06 3.72
C ALA A 776 35.70 22.50 4.02
N SER A 777 36.26 23.19 3.03
CA SER A 777 36.64 24.60 3.17
C SER A 777 35.37 25.47 3.15
N ALA A 778 34.90 25.86 4.34
CA ALA A 778 33.89 26.90 4.44
C ALA A 778 34.47 28.22 3.91
N ARG A 779 34.03 28.64 2.72
CA ARG A 779 34.13 30.03 2.28
C ARG A 779 32.86 30.76 2.71
N THR A 780 33.07 31.90 3.36
CA THR A 780 32.07 32.92 3.69
C THR A 780 31.59 33.64 2.43
#